data_AF-A0AAD6YRQ3-F1
#
_entry.id   AF-A0AAD6YRQ3-F1
#
_cell.length_a   1.000
_cell.length_b   1.000
_cell.length_c   1.000
_cell.angle_alpha   90.00
_cell.angle_beta   90.00
_cell.angle_gamma   90.00
#
_symmetry.space_group_name_H-M   'P 1'
#
loop_
_entity.id
_entity.type
_entity.pdbx_description
1 polymer ?
#
loop_
_entity_poly.entity_id
_entity_poly.type
_entity_poly.pdbx_seq_one_letter_code
_entity_poly.pdbx_strand_id
1 'polypeptide(L)'
;MSNSSFTLVQDIFCPVLHKESSKTSWTALDGVIGIAPVYGSGCNLSIIAFASSTNVLVVRLPKRLNERERNRLEQILLPAWPIKVTFHMDVLATSLHLDLGLRLAGGVDLLALSLADRESLQGLMDSMGGESGLNKAKVKALFHGEENSRKTTVEQLALRAWVAWRAANKITARVPRIDTSIFSEPRLAVLANLVRDARRRSALKPTAVHNEISDDHSYDSKGRLHVTCTRFKTRIRKDTQRIDIRRYEDGSKASGKVSSINGRAARINVNGPLPTTGGRLMITTVGKEPLTNAEMKRVDIVLNVLQRTSKIVDKPFFQAIWLPNETPSWPPGLKGPSFSREIPISFPRSLNGSQSAAVAAILSPQYVTLIQGPPGTGKTTVIAAAVTSIQASSSRREGSVYLVAQSNVAVKNIAEKLASVRFLDFKLIVSKDFHYDWHEHLYEKVNPNLIRSDQLSGDIVGVERQLLGSKTVIVDEASQVEIGDFVPMISSFSSSLRKLVFVGDDKQLAPHGRGQIESLKSVFEMKHLRDGVVFLDTQYRLVLNSESESQVGANDLCQHAHSTGAQCCHFINVPKSKETKQGTSWINEAEVSAAIGEARKCETKGRSYRIITPYDAQRGKLEAALKAAKLPWQDKVFCVDSFQGNEDDYIILSIVRTTKVGFLRDQRRVNVMLTRCKKLMKICTNRAFVEGKAKDTLVGLLAKSIDENVHEHVLQVPLSDTTSRRAMPVPPQLTTWLDENYASPRVDPEWLDACYDWVTTEHHLDPALHMPAIIEHVDAQLLQSDLCDSMSHGTGIPLPILTATSGLLRGPVLVEITAITEVGASALTLDQIRITREERLAAGADAGDDENEADLEIDGEGPVPNYPRSMLRFELSDGATTLPAMEYRPMPELTLGVTPLGYKMVLKNVFVRRGIAFLEPACVTFKGYQTEDREALQQADFARGLRCRLGRPEPEPQVAQAIMAQPAPNPPAEIRSPLREISPPPSPTLPVDSHHHSDDEDQPRRRRVPAPMSTASSSTLVTSSYFSSSNAGPAPRRGNIGIVLSPTRAGPIEIDSDSENEPVPKAPPGLERPIIGLKSTRRTTPFAPSHPTNDPPSDDYGDMEMDDAFLEELQKAEAQSITPAVPRTGQDTSGRQFTDPEVITIDDDEEMEDKENLPMPQRHVRRRVLGERKAPGEVIDISDSD
;
A
#
# COMPACT_ATOMS: atom_id res chain seq x y z
N MET A 1 -16.27 -14.08 53.29
CA MET A 1 -15.29 -14.68 52.35
C MET A 1 -13.87 -14.37 52.84
N SER A 2 -13.37 -15.02 53.90
CA SER A 2 -12.22 -14.49 54.67
C SER A 2 -10.81 -14.81 54.15
N ASN A 3 -10.58 -15.98 53.53
CA ASN A 3 -9.24 -16.41 53.12
C ASN A 3 -9.15 -16.66 51.58
N SER A 4 -9.05 -15.60 50.78
CA SER A 4 -8.74 -15.64 49.35
C SER A 4 -8.28 -14.26 48.85
N SER A 5 -7.38 -14.22 47.87
CA SER A 5 -6.81 -12.98 47.30
C SER A 5 -7.79 -12.11 46.51
N PHE A 6 -8.99 -12.61 46.17
CA PHE A 6 -10.14 -11.78 45.79
C PHE A 6 -10.42 -10.69 46.82
N THR A 7 -10.10 -9.44 46.49
CA THR A 7 -10.67 -8.28 47.19
C THR A 7 -12.13 -8.12 46.78
N LEU A 8 -13.05 -8.52 47.68
CA LEU A 8 -14.45 -8.09 47.62
C LEU A 8 -14.45 -6.56 47.72
N VAL A 9 -14.75 -5.87 46.62
CA VAL A 9 -14.65 -4.40 46.59
C VAL A 9 -15.79 -3.78 47.39
N GLN A 10 -16.99 -4.34 47.22
CA GLN A 10 -18.19 -4.05 47.99
C GLN A 10 -19.20 -5.18 47.73
N ASP A 11 -19.97 -5.58 48.74
CA ASP A 11 -21.17 -6.41 48.55
C ASP A 11 -22.35 -5.44 48.53
N ILE A 12 -22.84 -5.09 47.33
CA ILE A 12 -23.90 -4.08 47.20
C ILE A 12 -25.25 -4.78 47.28
N PHE A 13 -25.84 -4.69 48.47
CA PHE A 13 -27.25 -4.97 48.69
C PHE A 13 -28.07 -3.98 47.87
N CYS A 14 -28.97 -4.44 47.00
CA CYS A 14 -29.87 -3.53 46.28
C CYS A 14 -30.84 -2.93 47.31
N PRO A 15 -30.92 -1.59 47.49
CA PRO A 15 -31.62 -0.98 48.65
C PRO A 15 -33.16 -1.00 48.55
N VAL A 16 -33.72 -1.89 47.74
CA VAL A 16 -35.16 -2.16 47.66
C VAL A 16 -35.42 -3.48 48.37
N LEU A 17 -36.10 -3.40 49.52
CA LEU A 17 -36.39 -4.46 50.50
C LEU A 17 -35.25 -4.74 51.51
N HIS A 18 -35.66 -5.17 52.71
CA HIS A 18 -34.88 -5.03 53.94
C HIS A 18 -34.90 -6.33 54.77
N LYS A 19 -33.84 -6.54 55.57
CA LYS A 19 -33.69 -7.48 56.70
C LYS A 19 -33.35 -8.97 56.42
N GLU A 20 -32.47 -9.45 57.31
CA GLU A 20 -32.32 -10.82 57.84
C GLU A 20 -31.65 -11.93 57.01
N SER A 21 -30.31 -11.87 57.05
CA SER A 21 -29.41 -12.93 57.58
C SER A 21 -29.19 -14.28 56.86
N SER A 22 -27.89 -14.52 56.62
CA SER A 22 -27.17 -15.81 56.62
C SER A 22 -27.17 -16.66 55.33
N LYS A 23 -26.03 -17.34 55.13
CA LYS A 23 -25.78 -18.45 54.18
C LYS A 23 -26.34 -18.26 52.75
N THR A 24 -25.77 -17.32 51.99
CA THR A 24 -25.97 -17.25 50.54
C THR A 24 -25.32 -18.43 49.80
N SER A 25 -26.07 -19.52 49.63
CA SER A 25 -25.92 -20.40 48.47
C SER A 25 -26.23 -19.59 47.21
N TRP A 26 -25.42 -19.71 46.16
CA TRP A 26 -25.63 -19.01 44.88
C TRP A 26 -26.71 -19.70 44.01
N THR A 27 -27.86 -20.00 44.62
CA THR A 27 -29.10 -20.34 43.93
C THR A 27 -29.66 -19.06 43.31
N ALA A 28 -29.38 -18.82 42.04
CA ALA A 28 -30.00 -17.73 41.28
C ALA A 28 -31.51 -18.03 41.12
N LEU A 29 -32.31 -17.50 42.06
CA LEU A 29 -33.75 -17.75 42.17
C LEU A 29 -34.53 -17.45 40.87
N ASP A 30 -34.05 -16.48 40.08
CA ASP A 30 -34.64 -16.06 38.82
C ASP A 30 -34.05 -16.76 37.57
N GLY A 31 -33.12 -17.72 37.75
CA GLY A 31 -32.51 -18.47 36.64
C GLY A 31 -31.52 -17.69 35.76
N VAL A 32 -31.29 -16.41 36.04
CA VAL A 32 -30.40 -15.52 35.28
C VAL A 32 -29.44 -14.77 36.20
N ILE A 33 -28.20 -14.58 35.74
CA ILE A 33 -27.18 -13.71 36.35
C ILE A 33 -26.81 -12.60 35.35
N GLY A 34 -27.00 -11.35 35.75
CA GLY A 34 -26.48 -10.19 35.02
C GLY A 34 -25.00 -9.98 35.28
N ILE A 35 -24.23 -9.67 34.24
CA ILE A 35 -22.78 -9.46 34.35
C ILE A 35 -22.39 -8.10 33.76
N ALA A 36 -21.50 -7.39 34.45
CA ALA A 36 -20.79 -6.23 33.89
C ALA A 36 -19.27 -6.33 34.12
N PRO A 37 -18.45 -6.30 33.06
CA PRO A 37 -16.98 -6.27 33.16
C PRO A 37 -16.40 -4.84 33.16
N VAL A 38 -15.19 -4.69 33.68
CA VAL A 38 -14.33 -3.50 33.52
C VAL A 38 -12.98 -3.92 32.94
N TYR A 39 -12.53 -3.19 31.92
CA TYR A 39 -11.27 -3.44 31.23
C TYR A 39 -10.24 -2.37 31.59
N GLY A 40 -9.03 -2.80 31.94
CA GLY A 40 -7.89 -1.94 32.24
C GLY A 40 -7.13 -1.49 30.98
N SER A 41 -5.95 -0.90 31.20
CA SER A 41 -4.96 -0.63 30.17
C SER A 41 -4.66 -1.89 29.34
N GLY A 42 -4.60 -1.76 28.01
CA GLY A 42 -4.44 -2.90 27.10
C GLY A 42 -5.71 -3.75 26.91
N CYS A 43 -6.87 -3.28 27.39
CA CYS A 43 -8.17 -3.96 27.30
C CYS A 43 -8.26 -5.29 28.07
N ASN A 44 -7.35 -5.55 29.02
CA ASN A 44 -7.38 -6.74 29.88
C ASN A 44 -8.48 -6.61 30.93
N LEU A 45 -9.21 -7.70 31.21
CA LEU A 45 -10.27 -7.75 32.22
C LEU A 45 -9.69 -7.52 33.63
N SER A 46 -10.31 -6.67 34.43
CA SER A 46 -9.77 -6.22 35.74
C SER A 46 -10.76 -6.22 36.90
N ILE A 47 -12.05 -6.01 36.62
CA ILE A 47 -13.14 -6.15 37.60
C ILE A 47 -14.31 -6.82 36.88
N ILE A 48 -15.06 -7.67 37.57
CA ILE A 48 -16.31 -8.25 37.10
C ILE A 48 -17.37 -8.15 38.19
N ALA A 49 -18.58 -7.74 37.83
CA ALA A 49 -19.74 -7.69 38.72
C ALA A 49 -20.81 -8.69 38.28
N PHE A 50 -21.37 -9.42 39.24
CA PHE A 50 -22.44 -10.40 39.05
C PHE A 50 -23.69 -9.98 39.84
N ALA A 51 -24.85 -9.89 39.18
CA ALA A 51 -26.10 -9.43 39.76
C ALA A 51 -27.24 -10.47 39.68
N SER A 52 -28.00 -10.57 40.75
CA SER A 52 -29.33 -11.19 40.81
C SER A 52 -30.43 -10.11 40.91
N SER A 53 -31.66 -10.52 41.19
CA SER A 53 -32.75 -9.62 41.62
C SER A 53 -32.39 -8.73 42.83
N THR A 54 -31.66 -9.27 43.80
CA THR A 54 -31.48 -8.69 45.14
C THR A 54 -30.06 -8.21 45.47
N ASN A 55 -29.03 -8.83 44.89
CA ASN A 55 -27.63 -8.67 45.31
C ASN A 55 -26.70 -8.45 44.11
N VAL A 56 -25.64 -7.65 44.32
CA VAL A 56 -24.57 -7.48 43.33
C VAL A 56 -23.20 -7.67 43.96
N LEU A 57 -22.53 -8.76 43.56
CA LEU A 57 -21.16 -9.09 43.95
C LEU A 57 -20.17 -8.43 42.99
N VAL A 58 -19.26 -7.60 43.50
CA VAL A 58 -18.18 -6.98 42.70
C VAL A 58 -16.82 -7.58 43.06
N VAL A 59 -16.24 -8.32 42.09
CA VAL A 59 -14.95 -9.03 42.22
C VAL A 59 -13.86 -8.27 41.47
N ARG A 60 -12.82 -7.82 42.19
CA ARG A 60 -11.56 -7.40 41.56
C ARG A 60 -10.72 -8.63 41.23
N LEU A 61 -10.20 -8.68 40.01
CA LEU A 61 -9.51 -9.86 39.48
C LEU A 61 -7.98 -9.70 39.60
N PRO A 62 -7.25 -10.72 40.09
CA PRO A 62 -5.78 -10.74 40.09
C PRO A 62 -5.23 -11.02 38.69
N LYS A 63 -3.93 -10.73 38.46
CA LYS A 63 -3.23 -11.04 37.18
C LYS A 63 -3.16 -12.54 36.85
N ARG A 64 -3.29 -13.41 37.85
CA ARG A 64 -3.39 -14.88 37.76
C ARG A 64 -4.29 -15.35 38.91
N LEU A 65 -5.20 -16.27 38.64
CA LEU A 65 -6.05 -16.90 39.67
C LEU A 65 -5.28 -18.04 40.34
N ASN A 66 -5.45 -18.23 41.65
CA ASN A 66 -5.15 -19.52 42.27
C ASN A 66 -6.30 -20.52 42.02
N GLU A 67 -6.05 -21.81 42.26
CA GLU A 67 -7.02 -22.88 42.00
C GLU A 67 -8.38 -22.66 42.72
N ARG A 68 -8.36 -22.23 43.98
CA ARG A 68 -9.58 -21.93 44.76
C ARG A 68 -10.39 -20.78 44.16
N GLU A 69 -9.72 -19.82 43.52
CA GLU A 69 -10.34 -18.68 42.85
C GLU A 69 -10.89 -19.06 41.47
N ARG A 70 -10.14 -19.86 40.71
CA ARG A 70 -10.59 -20.51 39.48
C ARG A 70 -11.89 -21.28 39.74
N ASN A 71 -11.85 -22.26 40.65
CA ASN A 71 -12.97 -23.18 40.88
C ASN A 71 -14.26 -22.44 41.30
N ARG A 72 -14.15 -21.31 42.01
CA ARG A 72 -15.29 -20.44 42.38
C ARG A 72 -15.86 -19.65 41.20
N LEU A 73 -15.03 -19.11 40.31
CA LEU A 73 -15.50 -18.42 39.12
C LEU A 73 -16.08 -19.43 38.12
N GLU A 74 -15.46 -20.59 37.99
CA GLU A 74 -15.93 -21.69 37.14
C GLU A 74 -17.28 -22.26 37.62
N GLN A 75 -17.54 -22.35 38.93
CA GLN A 75 -18.87 -22.67 39.48
C GLN A 75 -19.99 -21.72 39.03
N ILE A 76 -19.67 -20.46 38.70
CA ILE A 76 -20.62 -19.49 38.15
C ILE A 76 -20.63 -19.55 36.61
N LEU A 77 -19.46 -19.68 35.98
CA LEU A 77 -19.28 -19.45 34.54
C LEU A 77 -19.45 -20.72 33.69
N LEU A 78 -19.02 -21.90 34.15
CA LEU A 78 -19.12 -23.16 33.37
C LEU A 78 -20.54 -23.71 33.24
N PRO A 79 -21.41 -23.75 34.27
CA PRO A 79 -22.72 -24.38 34.15
C PRO A 79 -23.62 -23.63 33.16
N ALA A 80 -24.20 -24.31 32.17
CA ALA A 80 -25.07 -23.67 31.17
C ALA A 80 -26.34 -23.01 31.78
N TRP A 81 -26.69 -23.39 33.01
CA TRP A 81 -27.70 -22.76 33.86
C TRP A 81 -27.08 -22.42 35.23
N PRO A 82 -27.33 -21.24 35.82
CA PRO A 82 -28.17 -20.14 35.31
C PRO A 82 -27.59 -19.47 34.07
N ILE A 83 -28.46 -18.77 33.33
CA ILE A 83 -28.11 -18.00 32.13
C ILE A 83 -27.25 -16.81 32.52
N LYS A 84 -26.20 -16.48 31.74
CA LYS A 84 -25.44 -15.23 31.91
C LYS A 84 -25.89 -14.21 30.89
N VAL A 85 -26.01 -12.95 31.27
CA VAL A 85 -26.40 -11.86 30.36
C VAL A 85 -25.46 -10.66 30.50
N THR A 86 -25.04 -10.08 29.36
CA THR A 86 -24.32 -8.80 29.33
C THR A 86 -24.47 -8.14 27.95
N PHE A 87 -24.06 -6.89 27.81
CA PHE A 87 -24.20 -6.13 26.55
C PHE A 87 -23.11 -6.45 25.52
N HIS A 88 -21.95 -6.97 25.92
CA HIS A 88 -20.91 -7.47 25.00
C HIS A 88 -20.38 -8.82 25.48
N MET A 89 -21.14 -9.89 25.24
CA MET A 89 -20.87 -11.22 25.79
C MET A 89 -19.74 -11.94 25.04
N ASP A 90 -19.57 -11.65 23.75
CA ASP A 90 -18.41 -12.02 22.94
C ASP A 90 -17.09 -11.50 23.56
N VAL A 91 -17.06 -10.22 23.94
CA VAL A 91 -15.91 -9.56 24.56
C VAL A 91 -15.61 -10.12 25.96
N LEU A 92 -16.65 -10.35 26.77
CA LEU A 92 -16.49 -10.97 28.09
C LEU A 92 -15.94 -12.40 27.97
N ALA A 93 -16.58 -13.26 27.18
CA ALA A 93 -16.24 -14.68 27.09
C ALA A 93 -14.83 -14.92 26.53
N THR A 94 -14.38 -14.09 25.59
CA THR A 94 -13.00 -14.10 25.06
C THR A 94 -11.97 -13.58 26.07
N SER A 95 -12.30 -12.53 26.83
CA SER A 95 -11.38 -11.97 27.85
C SER A 95 -11.23 -12.89 29.06
N LEU A 96 -12.28 -13.60 29.46
CA LEU A 96 -12.22 -14.67 30.46
C LEU A 96 -11.22 -15.76 30.09
N HIS A 97 -11.13 -16.12 28.80
CA HIS A 97 -10.12 -17.06 28.32
C HIS A 97 -8.71 -16.47 28.33
N LEU A 98 -8.47 -15.32 27.69
CA LEU A 98 -7.11 -14.77 27.55
C LEU A 98 -6.49 -14.28 28.86
N ASP A 99 -7.27 -13.62 29.73
CA ASP A 99 -6.71 -13.01 30.95
C ASP A 99 -6.64 -13.98 32.13
N LEU A 100 -7.49 -15.02 32.14
CA LEU A 100 -7.70 -15.89 33.32
C LEU A 100 -7.70 -17.39 33.00
N GLY A 101 -7.70 -17.79 31.72
CA GLY A 101 -7.81 -19.20 31.31
C GLY A 101 -9.17 -19.83 31.65
N LEU A 102 -10.25 -19.04 31.76
CA LEU A 102 -11.59 -19.51 32.11
C LEU A 102 -12.42 -19.80 30.85
N ARG A 103 -13.42 -20.67 30.98
CA ARG A 103 -14.49 -20.89 29.98
C ARG A 103 -15.85 -20.41 30.52
N LEU A 104 -16.81 -20.22 29.62
CA LEU A 104 -18.17 -19.73 29.91
C LEU A 104 -19.17 -20.48 29.03
N ALA A 105 -20.25 -21.02 29.60
CA ALA A 105 -21.37 -21.57 28.83
C ALA A 105 -22.70 -20.86 29.16
N GLY A 106 -23.68 -20.93 28.26
CA GLY A 106 -25.02 -20.37 28.47
C GLY A 106 -25.09 -18.83 28.45
N GLY A 107 -24.09 -18.17 27.86
CA GLY A 107 -24.05 -16.71 27.77
C GLY A 107 -25.02 -16.15 26.72
N VAL A 108 -25.60 -14.99 26.99
CA VAL A 108 -26.41 -14.20 26.06
C VAL A 108 -25.82 -12.80 25.94
N ASP A 109 -25.69 -12.35 24.70
CA ASP A 109 -25.48 -10.95 24.37
C ASP A 109 -26.84 -10.22 24.30
N LEU A 110 -27.01 -9.17 25.10
CA LEU A 110 -28.26 -8.40 25.18
C LEU A 110 -28.48 -7.49 23.96
N LEU A 111 -27.42 -7.07 23.25
CA LEU A 111 -27.57 -6.22 22.07
C LEU A 111 -28.17 -6.98 20.88
N ALA A 112 -28.11 -8.32 20.89
CA ALA A 112 -28.84 -9.18 19.95
C ALA A 112 -30.38 -9.08 20.08
N LEU A 113 -30.91 -8.31 21.04
CA LEU A 113 -32.32 -7.95 21.17
C LEU A 113 -32.72 -6.68 20.37
N SER A 114 -31.76 -5.95 19.78
CA SER A 114 -32.03 -4.76 18.96
C SER A 114 -31.82 -5.03 17.46
N LEU A 115 -32.44 -4.19 16.63
CA LEU A 115 -32.20 -4.09 15.19
C LEU A 115 -31.30 -2.88 14.82
N ALA A 116 -30.89 -2.08 15.81
CA ALA A 116 -29.92 -1.01 15.65
C ALA A 116 -28.48 -1.52 15.82
N ASP A 117 -27.51 -0.73 15.38
CA ASP A 117 -26.08 -0.97 15.57
C ASP A 117 -25.74 -1.25 17.06
N ARG A 118 -24.93 -2.28 17.31
CA ARG A 118 -24.50 -2.72 18.65
C ARG A 118 -23.75 -1.61 19.38
N GLU A 119 -22.90 -0.85 18.70
CA GLU A 119 -22.13 0.26 19.30
C GLU A 119 -23.00 1.52 19.51
N SER A 120 -24.28 1.49 19.13
CA SER A 120 -25.17 2.65 19.21
C SER A 120 -25.90 2.76 20.54
N LEU A 121 -26.14 4.01 20.97
CA LEU A 121 -27.01 4.33 22.10
C LEU A 121 -28.44 3.79 21.90
N GLN A 122 -28.88 3.57 20.67
CA GLN A 122 -30.20 3.00 20.39
C GLN A 122 -30.23 1.49 20.69
N GLY A 123 -29.19 0.74 20.29
CA GLY A 123 -29.06 -0.69 20.59
C GLY A 123 -29.10 -0.97 22.10
N LEU A 124 -28.40 -0.16 22.89
CA LEU A 124 -28.48 -0.18 24.35
C LEU A 124 -29.90 0.15 24.87
N MET A 125 -30.57 1.17 24.33
CA MET A 125 -31.90 1.55 24.79
C MET A 125 -32.97 0.52 24.45
N ASP A 126 -32.97 -0.06 23.24
CA ASP A 126 -33.95 -1.06 22.80
C ASP A 126 -33.87 -2.34 23.65
N SER A 127 -32.65 -2.88 23.80
CA SER A 127 -32.36 -4.08 24.58
C SER A 127 -32.78 -3.95 26.05
N MET A 128 -32.60 -2.76 26.65
CA MET A 128 -33.12 -2.47 27.99
C MET A 128 -34.63 -2.22 28.07
N GLY A 129 -35.25 -1.61 27.05
CA GLY A 129 -36.60 -1.06 27.20
C GLY A 129 -37.27 -0.60 25.91
N GLY A 130 -36.59 0.18 25.09
CA GLY A 130 -37.18 1.18 24.21
C GLY A 130 -37.21 2.55 24.91
N GLU A 131 -37.35 3.64 24.16
CA GLU A 131 -37.18 5.00 24.72
C GLU A 131 -38.26 5.40 25.74
N SER A 132 -39.47 4.85 25.64
CA SER A 132 -40.65 5.30 26.38
C SER A 132 -40.58 5.15 27.91
N GLY A 133 -39.63 4.36 28.43
CA GLY A 133 -39.39 4.20 29.88
C GLY A 133 -37.97 4.51 30.34
N LEU A 134 -37.07 4.97 29.45
CA LEU A 134 -35.64 5.08 29.73
C LEU A 134 -35.15 6.53 29.61
N ASN A 135 -34.59 7.06 30.71
CA ASN A 135 -33.94 8.36 30.69
C ASN A 135 -32.62 8.28 29.88
N LYS A 136 -32.67 8.75 28.63
CA LYS A 136 -31.56 8.75 27.65
C LYS A 136 -30.27 9.39 28.16
N ALA A 137 -30.36 10.40 29.04
CA ALA A 137 -29.19 11.02 29.65
C ALA A 137 -28.55 10.13 30.73
N LYS A 138 -29.36 9.52 31.61
CA LYS A 138 -28.88 8.55 32.61
C LYS A 138 -28.30 7.29 31.96
N VAL A 139 -28.94 6.75 30.91
CA VAL A 139 -28.38 5.65 30.10
C VAL A 139 -27.04 6.06 29.49
N LYS A 140 -26.99 7.19 28.79
CA LYS A 140 -25.74 7.66 28.17
C LYS A 140 -24.63 7.87 29.20
N ALA A 141 -24.94 8.35 30.41
CA ALA A 141 -23.97 8.51 31.49
C ALA A 141 -23.48 7.16 32.04
N LEU A 142 -24.39 6.22 32.29
CA LEU A 142 -24.08 4.89 32.84
C LEU A 142 -23.11 4.11 31.94
N PHE A 143 -23.31 4.14 30.62
CA PHE A 143 -22.47 3.48 29.63
C PHE A 143 -21.37 4.39 29.03
N HIS A 144 -21.14 5.59 29.58
CA HIS A 144 -20.13 6.50 29.03
C HIS A 144 -18.70 6.01 29.32
N GLY A 145 -17.91 5.81 28.26
CA GLY A 145 -16.46 5.59 28.39
C GLY A 145 -16.07 4.28 29.07
N GLU A 146 -16.73 3.17 28.72
CA GLU A 146 -16.48 1.83 29.29
C GLU A 146 -15.02 1.35 29.21
N GLU A 147 -14.24 1.88 28.27
CA GLU A 147 -12.81 1.61 28.10
C GLU A 147 -11.93 2.17 29.25
N ASN A 148 -12.47 3.01 30.14
CA ASN A 148 -11.68 3.81 31.07
C ASN A 148 -11.92 3.44 32.54
N SER A 149 -11.37 2.29 32.95
CA SER A 149 -11.51 1.70 34.29
C SER A 149 -11.28 2.65 35.47
N ARG A 150 -10.46 3.70 35.29
CA ARG A 150 -10.16 4.70 36.32
C ARG A 150 -11.33 5.66 36.63
N LYS A 151 -12.45 5.57 35.91
CA LYS A 151 -13.63 6.44 36.08
C LYS A 151 -14.95 5.74 36.40
N THR A 152 -15.04 4.42 36.26
CA THR A 152 -16.26 3.68 36.60
C THR A 152 -16.32 3.42 38.11
N THR A 153 -17.34 3.95 38.80
CA THR A 153 -17.52 3.68 40.24
C THR A 153 -18.04 2.26 40.48
N VAL A 154 -17.91 1.78 41.72
CA VAL A 154 -18.42 0.46 42.11
C VAL A 154 -19.95 0.42 41.95
N GLU A 155 -20.66 1.51 42.27
CA GLU A 155 -22.12 1.59 42.09
C GLU A 155 -22.51 1.61 40.61
N GLN A 156 -21.78 2.33 39.75
CA GLN A 156 -22.01 2.32 38.31
C GLN A 156 -21.82 0.93 37.71
N LEU A 157 -20.77 0.21 38.13
CA LEU A 157 -20.53 -1.15 37.68
C LEU A 157 -21.61 -2.12 38.15
N ALA A 158 -21.99 -2.03 39.42
CA ALA A 158 -23.06 -2.85 39.99
C ALA A 158 -24.42 -2.56 39.30
N LEU A 159 -24.71 -1.29 39.02
CA LEU A 159 -25.89 -0.87 38.28
C LEU A 159 -25.87 -1.39 36.83
N ARG A 160 -24.72 -1.42 36.13
CA ARG A 160 -24.63 -2.07 34.80
C ARG A 160 -24.96 -3.57 34.89
N ALA A 161 -24.46 -4.28 35.89
CA ALA A 161 -24.74 -5.71 36.06
C ALA A 161 -26.22 -5.97 36.38
N TRP A 162 -26.81 -5.18 37.28
CA TRP A 162 -28.24 -5.27 37.61
C TRP A 162 -29.13 -4.85 36.42
N VAL A 163 -28.75 -3.85 35.64
CA VAL A 163 -29.45 -3.45 34.41
C VAL A 163 -29.40 -4.57 33.37
N ALA A 164 -28.28 -5.28 33.23
CA ALA A 164 -28.18 -6.46 32.38
C ALA A 164 -29.12 -7.57 32.86
N TRP A 165 -29.13 -7.89 34.16
CA TRP A 165 -30.10 -8.82 34.77
C TRP A 165 -31.56 -8.37 34.49
N ARG A 166 -31.88 -7.09 34.68
CA ARG A 166 -33.24 -6.56 34.52
C ARG A 166 -33.72 -6.60 33.07
N ALA A 167 -32.82 -6.42 32.10
CA ALA A 167 -33.11 -6.58 30.67
C ALA A 167 -33.38 -8.04 30.29
N ALA A 168 -32.88 -9.02 31.06
CA ALA A 168 -33.04 -10.44 30.76
C ALA A 168 -34.49 -10.93 30.70
N ASN A 169 -35.42 -10.23 31.36
CA ASN A 169 -36.85 -10.53 31.30
C ASN A 169 -37.44 -10.42 29.88
N LYS A 170 -36.71 -9.86 28.91
CA LYS A 170 -37.04 -9.84 27.47
C LYS A 170 -36.43 -11.02 26.67
N ILE A 171 -35.52 -11.81 27.25
CA ILE A 171 -34.84 -12.90 26.55
C ILE A 171 -35.82 -14.04 26.31
N THR A 172 -36.24 -14.20 25.05
CA THR A 172 -36.98 -15.39 24.62
C THR A 172 -36.04 -16.61 24.52
N ALA A 173 -36.61 -17.81 24.50
CA ALA A 173 -35.86 -19.05 24.28
C ALA A 173 -35.11 -19.11 22.93
N ARG A 174 -35.36 -18.16 22.00
CA ARG A 174 -34.77 -18.12 20.65
C ARG A 174 -33.46 -17.34 20.54
N VAL A 175 -33.00 -16.66 21.60
CA VAL A 175 -31.73 -15.90 21.54
C VAL A 175 -30.53 -16.87 21.54
N PRO A 176 -29.63 -16.82 20.53
CA PRO A 176 -28.48 -17.71 20.44
C PRO A 176 -27.54 -17.59 21.65
N ARG A 177 -26.89 -18.70 22.01
CA ARG A 177 -26.07 -18.80 23.24
C ARG A 177 -24.59 -18.90 22.93
N ILE A 178 -23.82 -18.04 23.58
CA ILE A 178 -22.37 -18.13 23.60
C ILE A 178 -21.94 -19.24 24.56
N ASP A 179 -21.06 -20.09 24.08
CA ASP A 179 -20.45 -21.17 24.84
C ASP A 179 -19.02 -21.41 24.37
N THR A 180 -18.05 -21.09 25.24
CA THR A 180 -16.62 -21.25 24.96
C THR A 180 -16.06 -22.60 25.40
N SER A 181 -16.83 -23.43 26.11
CA SER A 181 -16.37 -24.73 26.63
C SER A 181 -16.07 -25.73 25.51
N ILE A 182 -16.82 -25.66 24.40
CA ILE A 182 -16.71 -26.55 23.23
C ILE A 182 -15.47 -26.34 22.36
N PHE A 183 -14.80 -25.19 22.47
CA PHE A 183 -13.68 -24.86 21.60
C PHE A 183 -12.39 -25.44 22.19
N SER A 184 -11.62 -26.15 21.35
CA SER A 184 -10.22 -26.45 21.62
C SER A 184 -9.45 -25.17 21.93
N GLU A 185 -8.40 -25.27 22.75
CA GLU A 185 -7.60 -24.12 23.18
C GLU A 185 -7.11 -23.23 22.01
N PRO A 186 -6.49 -23.77 20.93
CA PRO A 186 -5.99 -22.92 19.84
C PRO A 186 -7.09 -22.13 19.12
N ARG A 187 -8.23 -22.78 18.87
CA ARG A 187 -9.40 -22.14 18.23
C ARG A 187 -9.95 -20.99 19.06
N LEU A 188 -10.06 -21.15 20.39
CA LEU A 188 -10.55 -20.08 21.25
C LEU A 188 -9.51 -18.97 21.44
N ALA A 189 -8.22 -19.31 21.52
CA ALA A 189 -7.13 -18.35 21.60
C ALA A 189 -7.09 -17.44 20.36
N VAL A 190 -7.28 -18.00 19.16
CA VAL A 190 -7.40 -17.22 17.91
C VAL A 190 -8.60 -16.26 17.97
N LEU A 191 -9.81 -16.76 18.26
CA LEU A 191 -11.02 -15.95 18.34
C LEU A 191 -10.90 -14.82 19.38
N ALA A 192 -10.26 -15.10 20.52
CA ALA A 192 -10.10 -14.14 21.58
C ALA A 192 -9.04 -13.07 21.26
N ASN A 193 -7.94 -13.43 20.59
CA ASN A 193 -6.95 -12.45 20.13
C ASN A 193 -7.55 -11.51 19.08
N LEU A 194 -8.34 -12.03 18.13
CA LEU A 194 -9.07 -11.23 17.13
C LEU A 194 -9.98 -10.16 17.78
N VAL A 195 -10.63 -10.47 18.91
CA VAL A 195 -11.44 -9.51 19.67
C VAL A 195 -10.57 -8.56 20.50
N ARG A 196 -9.54 -9.07 21.18
CA ARG A 196 -8.65 -8.29 22.05
C ARG A 196 -7.93 -7.20 21.25
N ASP A 197 -7.34 -7.56 20.11
CA ASP A 197 -6.55 -6.63 19.31
C ASP A 197 -7.42 -5.65 18.50
N ALA A 198 -8.60 -6.07 18.02
CA ALA A 198 -9.60 -5.14 17.48
C ALA A 198 -10.04 -4.09 18.53
N ARG A 199 -10.29 -4.51 19.78
CA ARG A 199 -10.62 -3.57 20.87
C ARG A 199 -9.45 -2.67 21.24
N ARG A 200 -8.21 -3.16 21.25
CA ARG A 200 -7.01 -2.33 21.48
C ARG A 200 -6.82 -1.29 20.36
N ARG A 201 -7.02 -1.67 19.10
CA ARG A 201 -7.01 -0.72 17.96
C ARG A 201 -8.12 0.34 18.09
N SER A 202 -9.34 -0.06 18.49
CA SER A 202 -10.42 0.89 18.78
C SER A 202 -10.09 1.79 20.00
N ALA A 203 -9.43 1.25 21.03
CA ALA A 203 -8.97 1.99 22.20
C ALA A 203 -8.03 3.14 21.83
N LEU A 204 -7.16 2.95 20.81
CA LEU A 204 -6.25 3.95 20.27
C LEU A 204 -6.90 5.02 19.37
N LYS A 205 -8.12 4.80 18.83
CA LYS A 205 -8.79 5.80 17.97
C LYS A 205 -8.92 7.14 18.74
N PRO A 206 -8.49 8.29 18.17
CA PRO A 206 -8.43 9.54 18.90
C PRO A 206 -9.83 10.01 19.31
N THR A 207 -9.97 10.48 20.56
CA THR A 207 -11.24 11.01 21.10
C THR A 207 -11.52 12.46 20.69
N ALA A 208 -10.55 13.13 20.07
CA ALA A 208 -10.68 14.45 19.50
C ALA A 208 -9.68 14.62 18.34
N VAL A 209 -10.11 15.25 17.25
CA VAL A 209 -9.30 15.55 16.05
C VAL A 209 -9.46 17.03 15.73
N HIS A 210 -8.37 17.79 15.70
CA HIS A 210 -8.40 19.16 15.18
C HIS A 210 -8.54 19.10 13.65
N ASN A 211 -9.55 19.78 13.12
CA ASN A 211 -9.84 19.79 11.70
C ASN A 211 -9.08 20.94 11.03
N GLU A 212 -8.22 20.61 10.06
CA GLU A 212 -7.56 21.61 9.22
C GLU A 212 -8.59 22.14 8.21
N ILE A 213 -8.95 23.41 8.35
CA ILE A 213 -9.93 24.11 7.51
C ILE A 213 -9.28 25.33 6.83
N SER A 214 -9.98 25.91 5.86
CA SER A 214 -9.64 27.20 5.28
C SER A 214 -10.15 28.36 6.15
N ASP A 215 -9.54 29.54 6.02
CA ASP A 215 -9.98 30.75 6.73
C ASP A 215 -11.35 31.24 6.21
N ASP A 216 -11.60 31.03 4.91
CA ASP A 216 -12.85 31.23 4.19
C ASP A 216 -13.97 30.29 4.65
N HIS A 217 -14.72 30.77 5.64
CA HIS A 217 -15.96 30.16 6.12
C HIS A 217 -17.15 31.11 5.93
N SER A 218 -18.35 30.55 5.82
CA SER A 218 -19.58 31.33 5.62
C SER A 218 -20.77 30.71 6.35
N TYR A 219 -21.90 31.41 6.38
CA TYR A 219 -23.16 30.88 6.93
C TYR A 219 -24.18 30.78 5.81
N ASP A 220 -24.88 29.65 5.72
CA ASP A 220 -25.95 29.48 4.73
C ASP A 220 -27.26 30.16 5.16
N SER A 221 -28.25 30.21 4.26
CA SER A 221 -29.57 30.81 4.50
C SER A 221 -30.41 30.13 5.59
N LYS A 222 -29.89 29.10 6.25
CA LYS A 222 -30.48 28.44 7.44
C LYS A 222 -29.61 28.61 8.69
N GLY A 223 -28.65 29.54 8.67
CA GLY A 223 -27.75 29.83 9.78
C GLY A 223 -26.68 28.75 10.03
N ARG A 224 -26.46 27.84 9.09
CA ARG A 224 -25.49 26.73 9.26
C ARG A 224 -24.11 27.16 8.80
N LEU A 225 -23.10 26.90 9.63
CA LEU A 225 -21.70 27.18 9.32
C LEU A 225 -21.22 26.26 8.19
N HIS A 226 -20.73 26.86 7.10
CA HIS A 226 -20.11 26.21 5.97
C HIS A 226 -18.59 26.39 6.05
N VAL A 227 -17.86 25.27 6.06
CA VAL A 227 -16.40 25.24 6.13
C VAL A 227 -15.81 24.26 5.12
N THR A 228 -14.65 24.61 4.57
CA THR A 228 -13.90 23.76 3.64
C THR A 228 -12.70 23.16 4.36
N CYS A 229 -12.59 21.83 4.37
CA CYS A 229 -11.43 21.13 4.94
C CYS A 229 -10.25 21.25 3.97
N THR A 230 -9.06 21.60 4.47
CA THR A 230 -7.84 21.76 3.65
C THR A 230 -7.03 20.47 3.53
N ARG A 231 -7.14 19.53 4.49
CA ARG A 231 -6.40 18.25 4.49
C ARG A 231 -7.32 17.05 4.72
N PHE A 232 -7.16 16.02 3.89
CA PHE A 232 -8.01 14.82 3.90
C PHE A 232 -7.97 14.08 5.25
N LYS A 233 -6.77 13.89 5.82
CA LYS A 233 -6.53 13.15 7.07
C LYS A 233 -7.28 13.74 8.29
N THR A 234 -7.60 15.02 8.25
CA THR A 234 -8.30 15.77 9.32
C THR A 234 -9.67 16.29 8.87
N ARG A 235 -10.23 15.72 7.78
CA ARG A 235 -11.56 16.09 7.27
C ARG A 235 -12.65 15.83 8.31
N ILE A 236 -13.68 16.68 8.30
CA ILE A 236 -14.91 16.47 9.06
C ILE A 236 -15.68 15.27 8.44
N ARG A 237 -16.37 14.47 9.26
CA ARG A 237 -17.24 13.35 8.83
C ARG A 237 -18.66 13.49 9.37
N LYS A 238 -19.65 12.85 8.72
CA LYS A 238 -21.08 12.97 9.05
C LYS A 238 -21.53 11.88 10.03
N ASP A 239 -20.91 11.86 11.20
CA ASP A 239 -21.08 10.81 12.21
C ASP A 239 -21.88 11.29 13.44
N THR A 240 -21.97 10.44 14.48
CA THR A 240 -22.64 10.75 15.75
C THR A 240 -21.90 11.78 16.61
N GLN A 241 -20.65 12.07 16.26
CA GLN A 241 -19.69 12.97 16.90
C GLN A 241 -20.21 14.40 17.11
N ARG A 242 -19.60 15.14 18.05
CA ARG A 242 -19.85 16.57 18.26
C ARG A 242 -18.75 17.36 17.57
N ILE A 243 -19.10 18.51 16.97
CA ILE A 243 -18.11 19.47 16.49
C ILE A 243 -17.99 20.58 17.53
N ASP A 244 -16.80 20.86 18.03
CA ASP A 244 -16.49 22.01 18.88
C ASP A 244 -15.89 23.10 17.99
N ILE A 245 -16.42 24.32 18.12
CA ILE A 245 -16.01 25.49 17.35
C ILE A 245 -15.53 26.54 18.33
N ARG A 246 -14.31 27.04 18.14
CA ARG A 246 -13.74 28.13 18.94
C ARG A 246 -13.16 29.20 18.03
N ARG A 247 -13.43 30.48 18.29
CA ARG A 247 -12.77 31.59 17.59
C ARG A 247 -11.38 31.87 18.20
N TYR A 248 -10.41 32.29 17.39
CA TYR A 248 -9.07 32.62 17.85
C TYR A 248 -9.00 33.97 18.59
N GLU A 249 -9.72 34.98 18.11
CA GLU A 249 -9.56 36.38 18.54
C GLU A 249 -10.18 36.68 19.91
N ASP A 250 -11.42 36.25 20.14
CA ASP A 250 -12.15 36.45 21.41
C ASP A 250 -12.20 35.18 22.29
N GLY A 251 -11.70 34.05 21.77
CA GLY A 251 -11.72 32.76 22.45
C GLY A 251 -13.10 32.12 22.64
N SER A 252 -14.16 32.72 22.08
CA SER A 252 -15.57 32.30 22.18
C SER A 252 -15.80 30.88 21.66
N LYS A 253 -16.86 30.23 22.15
CA LYS A 253 -17.11 28.80 21.94
C LYS A 253 -18.57 28.51 21.60
N ALA A 254 -18.77 27.66 20.61
CA ALA A 254 -20.03 26.97 20.36
C ALA A 254 -19.75 25.47 20.13
N SER A 255 -20.80 24.67 20.09
CA SER A 255 -20.71 23.28 19.64
C SER A 255 -21.78 22.99 18.61
N GLY A 256 -21.66 21.91 17.85
CA GLY A 256 -22.57 21.63 16.75
C GLY A 256 -22.55 20.18 16.31
N LYS A 257 -23.32 19.90 15.25
CA LYS A 257 -23.33 18.62 14.55
C LYS A 257 -23.31 18.82 13.04
N VAL A 258 -22.66 17.90 12.35
CA VAL A 258 -22.58 17.89 10.88
C VAL A 258 -23.94 17.53 10.31
N SER A 259 -24.46 18.38 9.42
CA SER A 259 -25.75 18.16 8.73
C SER A 259 -25.56 17.50 7.37
N SER A 260 -24.53 17.91 6.61
CA SER A 260 -24.17 17.35 5.31
C SER A 260 -22.69 17.63 4.99
N ILE A 261 -22.14 16.82 4.09
CA ILE A 261 -20.78 16.93 3.55
C ILE A 261 -20.87 16.74 2.04
N ASN A 262 -20.00 17.40 1.28
CA ASN A 262 -19.70 17.07 -0.11
C ASN A 262 -18.22 17.37 -0.39
N GLY A 263 -17.43 16.34 -0.71
CA GLY A 263 -15.99 16.46 -0.99
C GLY A 263 -15.20 17.12 0.15
N ARG A 264 -14.68 18.35 -0.06
CA ARG A 264 -13.99 19.12 0.99
C ARG A 264 -14.93 19.88 1.93
N ALA A 265 -16.16 20.16 1.51
CA ALA A 265 -17.08 21.06 2.21
C ALA A 265 -17.97 20.35 3.23
N ALA A 266 -18.12 20.94 4.43
CA ALA A 266 -19.01 20.48 5.48
C ALA A 266 -19.96 21.59 5.95
N ARG A 267 -21.23 21.24 6.24
CA ARG A 267 -22.25 22.15 6.80
C ARG A 267 -22.62 21.75 8.22
N ILE A 268 -22.30 22.59 9.20
CA ILE A 268 -22.48 22.34 10.63
C ILE A 268 -23.69 23.11 11.15
N ASN A 269 -24.62 22.42 11.82
CA ASN A 269 -25.64 23.05 12.64
C ASN A 269 -24.97 23.51 13.95
N VAL A 270 -24.93 24.81 14.20
CA VAL A 270 -24.25 25.41 15.37
C VAL A 270 -25.27 25.66 16.49
N ASN A 271 -24.91 25.24 17.71
CA ASN A 271 -25.67 25.42 18.94
C ASN A 271 -24.82 26.29 19.90
N GLY A 272 -25.28 27.52 20.14
CA GLY A 272 -24.61 28.51 21.01
C GLY A 272 -24.27 29.82 20.29
N PRO A 273 -23.83 30.85 21.02
CA PRO A 273 -23.56 32.16 20.46
C PRO A 273 -22.25 32.16 19.65
N LEU A 274 -22.35 32.21 18.32
CA LEU A 274 -21.20 32.51 17.45
C LEU A 274 -21.61 33.20 16.13
N PRO A 275 -21.89 34.52 16.14
CA PRO A 275 -22.25 35.28 14.93
C PRO A 275 -21.45 36.59 14.78
N THR A 276 -20.32 36.53 14.08
CA THR A 276 -19.83 37.66 13.24
C THR A 276 -19.09 37.06 12.06
N THR A 277 -19.26 37.63 10.86
CA THR A 277 -18.46 37.30 9.68
C THR A 277 -17.04 37.82 9.87
N GLY A 278 -16.06 36.91 9.81
CA GLY A 278 -14.64 37.22 10.04
C GLY A 278 -14.12 36.77 11.41
N GLY A 279 -12.79 36.68 11.51
CA GLY A 279 -12.07 36.03 12.59
C GLY A 279 -11.83 34.54 12.32
N ARG A 280 -10.68 34.01 12.72
CA ARG A 280 -10.31 32.61 12.45
C ARG A 280 -11.05 31.64 13.36
N LEU A 281 -11.44 30.49 12.81
CA LEU A 281 -12.08 29.41 13.56
C LEU A 281 -11.13 28.22 13.78
N MET A 282 -11.01 27.77 15.02
CA MET A 282 -10.42 26.50 15.40
C MET A 282 -11.56 25.47 15.55
N ILE A 283 -11.65 24.53 14.62
CA ILE A 283 -12.65 23.45 14.66
C ILE A 283 -12.02 22.15 15.16
N THR A 284 -12.74 21.46 16.05
CA THR A 284 -12.33 20.16 16.61
C THR A 284 -13.50 19.19 16.57
N THR A 285 -13.31 18.05 15.91
CA THR A 285 -14.25 16.92 15.96
C THR A 285 -14.02 16.15 17.27
N VAL A 286 -15.09 15.89 18.03
CA VAL A 286 -15.03 15.33 19.40
C VAL A 286 -15.91 14.08 19.51
N GLY A 287 -15.30 13.00 20.02
CA GLY A 287 -15.78 11.63 19.95
C GLY A 287 -14.77 10.76 19.20
N LYS A 288 -14.83 9.43 19.38
CA LYS A 288 -14.07 8.49 18.55
C LYS A 288 -14.71 8.34 17.18
N GLU A 289 -13.90 7.99 16.18
CA GLU A 289 -14.39 7.52 14.89
C GLU A 289 -15.07 6.14 15.07
N PRO A 290 -16.25 5.89 14.45
CA PRO A 290 -16.96 4.63 14.60
C PRO A 290 -16.17 3.42 14.05
N LEU A 291 -16.71 2.22 14.23
CA LEU A 291 -16.22 1.04 13.53
C LEU A 291 -16.53 1.14 12.03
N THR A 292 -15.56 0.75 11.21
CA THR A 292 -15.75 0.57 9.76
C THR A 292 -16.58 -0.68 9.47
N ASN A 293 -17.15 -0.78 8.27
CA ASN A 293 -17.92 -1.95 7.85
C ASN A 293 -17.14 -3.28 7.97
N ALA A 294 -15.81 -3.26 7.81
CA ALA A 294 -14.96 -4.43 8.00
C ALA A 294 -14.76 -4.75 9.49
N GLU A 295 -14.53 -3.75 10.34
CA GLU A 295 -14.43 -3.93 11.80
C GLU A 295 -15.74 -4.48 12.39
N MET A 296 -16.89 -3.91 12.01
CA MET A 296 -18.22 -4.40 12.41
C MET A 296 -18.44 -5.84 11.94
N LYS A 297 -18.21 -6.13 10.65
CA LYS A 297 -18.40 -7.48 10.11
C LYS A 297 -17.49 -8.51 10.77
N ARG A 298 -16.26 -8.16 11.20
CA ARG A 298 -15.41 -9.06 12.02
C ARG A 298 -16.06 -9.36 13.36
N VAL A 299 -16.56 -8.34 14.05
CA VAL A 299 -17.24 -8.50 15.36
C VAL A 299 -18.44 -9.43 15.21
N ASP A 300 -19.27 -9.22 14.19
CA ASP A 300 -20.42 -10.11 13.90
C ASP A 300 -19.98 -11.53 13.56
N ILE A 301 -18.92 -11.72 12.77
CA ILE A 301 -18.40 -13.06 12.43
C ILE A 301 -17.95 -13.80 13.69
N VAL A 302 -17.18 -13.16 14.58
CA VAL A 302 -16.73 -13.80 15.83
C VAL A 302 -17.90 -14.09 16.77
N LEU A 303 -18.86 -13.16 16.90
CA LEU A 303 -20.10 -13.39 17.65
C LEU A 303 -20.84 -14.64 17.13
N ASN A 304 -21.03 -14.74 15.80
CA ASN A 304 -21.70 -15.87 15.17
C ASN A 304 -20.92 -17.20 15.34
N VAL A 305 -19.58 -17.17 15.38
CA VAL A 305 -18.80 -18.39 15.73
C VAL A 305 -19.08 -18.80 17.18
N LEU A 306 -18.97 -17.87 18.12
CA LEU A 306 -19.19 -18.13 19.55
C LEU A 306 -20.63 -18.59 19.85
N GLN A 307 -21.60 -18.19 19.02
CA GLN A 307 -23.01 -18.62 19.03
C GLN A 307 -23.28 -19.91 18.22
N ARG A 308 -22.25 -20.53 17.61
CA ARG A 308 -22.32 -21.71 16.74
C ARG A 308 -23.13 -21.53 15.44
N THR A 309 -23.51 -20.30 15.07
CA THR A 309 -24.24 -19.98 13.83
C THR A 309 -23.31 -19.83 12.62
N SER A 310 -22.01 -19.60 12.84
CA SER A 310 -20.97 -19.57 11.79
C SER A 310 -19.95 -20.69 11.97
N LYS A 311 -19.61 -21.37 10.85
CA LYS A 311 -18.57 -22.39 10.75
C LYS A 311 -17.32 -21.88 10.00
N ILE A 312 -16.95 -20.61 10.17
CA ILE A 312 -15.75 -20.05 9.51
C ILE A 312 -14.45 -20.67 10.05
N VAL A 313 -14.39 -21.05 11.32
CA VAL A 313 -13.21 -21.69 11.93
C VAL A 313 -12.91 -23.07 11.32
N ASP A 314 -13.93 -23.72 10.73
CA ASP A 314 -13.84 -25.00 10.02
C ASP A 314 -13.57 -24.81 8.51
N LYS A 315 -13.26 -23.59 8.04
CA LYS A 315 -12.90 -23.34 6.63
C LYS A 315 -11.39 -23.48 6.45
N PRO A 316 -10.93 -24.12 5.35
CA PRO A 316 -9.52 -24.45 5.20
C PRO A 316 -8.62 -23.20 5.09
N PHE A 317 -9.12 -22.09 4.52
CA PHE A 317 -8.40 -20.80 4.55
C PHE A 317 -8.22 -20.21 5.95
N PHE A 318 -9.16 -20.46 6.86
CA PHE A 318 -9.02 -20.02 8.25
C PHE A 318 -8.05 -20.93 9.00
N GLN A 319 -8.17 -22.25 8.82
CA GLN A 319 -7.25 -23.23 9.42
C GLN A 319 -5.81 -22.98 8.97
N ALA A 320 -5.56 -22.86 7.66
CA ALA A 320 -4.22 -22.61 7.10
C ALA A 320 -3.55 -21.35 7.65
N ILE A 321 -4.30 -20.28 7.93
CA ILE A 321 -3.73 -19.00 8.38
C ILE A 321 -3.54 -18.96 9.90
N TRP A 322 -4.49 -19.49 10.69
CA TRP A 322 -4.51 -19.32 12.15
C TRP A 322 -4.31 -20.59 12.98
N LEU A 323 -4.45 -21.78 12.41
CA LEU A 323 -4.45 -23.07 13.12
C LEU A 323 -3.42 -24.04 12.48
N PRO A 324 -2.10 -23.75 12.56
CA PRO A 324 -1.05 -24.54 11.89
C PRO A 324 -1.04 -26.02 12.24
N ASN A 325 -1.53 -26.38 13.43
CA ASN A 325 -1.57 -27.75 13.92
C ASN A 325 -2.83 -28.51 13.45
N GLU A 326 -3.74 -27.87 12.69
CA GLU A 326 -4.90 -28.50 12.06
C GLU A 326 -4.69 -28.60 10.55
N THR A 327 -4.67 -29.83 10.00
CA THR A 327 -4.60 -30.06 8.56
C THR A 327 -5.86 -29.52 7.86
N PRO A 328 -5.76 -28.50 6.97
CA PRO A 328 -6.96 -27.88 6.39
C PRO A 328 -7.69 -28.82 5.41
N SER A 329 -8.99 -29.04 5.63
CA SER A 329 -9.78 -29.92 4.76
C SER A 329 -10.26 -29.18 3.50
N TRP A 330 -9.48 -29.24 2.42
CA TRP A 330 -9.85 -28.68 1.12
C TRP A 330 -10.95 -29.54 0.45
N PRO A 331 -12.10 -28.96 0.05
CA PRO A 331 -13.21 -29.74 -0.51
C PRO A 331 -12.82 -30.52 -1.79
N PRO A 332 -13.30 -31.76 -1.99
CA PRO A 332 -13.10 -32.47 -3.25
C PRO A 332 -13.75 -31.71 -4.40
N GLY A 333 -13.00 -31.49 -5.48
CA GLY A 333 -13.38 -30.58 -6.57
C GLY A 333 -12.84 -29.14 -6.40
N LEU A 334 -12.49 -28.73 -5.18
CA LEU A 334 -11.61 -27.60 -4.92
C LEU A 334 -10.13 -28.06 -5.08
N LYS A 335 -9.83 -28.61 -6.26
CA LYS A 335 -8.43 -28.74 -6.71
C LYS A 335 -7.77 -27.36 -6.60
N GLY A 336 -6.47 -27.31 -6.32
CA GLY A 336 -5.68 -26.11 -6.61
C GLY A 336 -5.97 -25.66 -8.05
N PRO A 337 -5.94 -24.34 -8.34
CA PRO A 337 -6.42 -23.80 -9.61
C PRO A 337 -5.88 -24.58 -10.81
N SER A 338 -6.72 -24.84 -11.81
CA SER A 338 -6.79 -26.05 -12.66
C SER A 338 -5.62 -26.33 -13.62
N PHE A 339 -4.44 -25.82 -13.31
CA PHE A 339 -3.20 -25.85 -14.07
C PHE A 339 -2.59 -27.25 -14.08
N SER A 340 -3.24 -28.14 -14.84
CA SER A 340 -2.78 -29.49 -15.19
C SER A 340 -1.64 -29.49 -16.22
N ARG A 341 -1.28 -28.30 -16.70
CA ARG A 341 0.04 -27.92 -17.21
C ARG A 341 0.53 -26.74 -16.37
N GLU A 342 1.85 -26.60 -16.25
CA GLU A 342 2.45 -25.37 -15.76
C GLU A 342 1.97 -24.18 -16.62
N ILE A 343 1.66 -23.05 -15.98
CA ILE A 343 1.39 -21.82 -16.73
C ILE A 343 2.71 -21.27 -17.27
N PRO A 344 2.85 -21.05 -18.59
CA PRO A 344 3.95 -20.27 -19.11
C PRO A 344 3.82 -18.81 -18.64
N ILE A 345 4.91 -18.22 -18.15
CA ILE A 345 4.91 -16.82 -17.72
C ILE A 345 4.74 -15.92 -18.95
N SER A 346 3.57 -15.30 -19.06
CA SER A 346 3.19 -14.44 -20.19
C SER A 346 3.34 -12.97 -19.79
N PHE A 347 4.57 -12.44 -19.84
CA PHE A 347 4.89 -11.08 -19.43
C PHE A 347 5.88 -10.41 -20.41
N PRO A 348 5.65 -9.16 -20.86
CA PRO A 348 6.42 -8.53 -21.96
C PRO A 348 7.76 -7.92 -21.52
N ARG A 349 8.36 -8.40 -20.42
CA ARG A 349 9.66 -7.96 -19.90
C ARG A 349 10.36 -9.16 -19.25
N SER A 350 11.68 -9.20 -19.32
CA SER A 350 12.48 -10.18 -18.57
C SER A 350 12.22 -10.08 -17.06
N LEU A 351 12.12 -11.23 -16.40
CA LEU A 351 12.14 -11.37 -14.95
C LEU A 351 13.44 -12.04 -14.54
N ASN A 352 13.99 -11.69 -13.37
CA ASN A 352 15.12 -12.43 -12.80
C ASN A 352 14.67 -13.80 -12.22
N GLY A 353 15.62 -14.56 -11.65
CA GLY A 353 15.34 -15.88 -11.06
C GLY A 353 14.30 -15.84 -9.95
N SER A 354 14.46 -15.00 -8.92
CA SER A 354 13.53 -14.94 -7.79
C SER A 354 12.15 -14.37 -8.14
N GLN A 355 12.10 -13.39 -9.05
CA GLN A 355 10.84 -12.87 -9.61
C GLN A 355 10.11 -13.96 -10.41
N SER A 356 10.82 -14.73 -11.22
CA SER A 356 10.25 -15.86 -11.96
C SER A 356 9.73 -16.95 -11.01
N ALA A 357 10.51 -17.30 -9.98
CA ALA A 357 10.09 -18.24 -8.94
C ALA A 357 8.87 -17.74 -8.14
N ALA A 358 8.81 -16.45 -7.82
CA ALA A 358 7.66 -15.83 -7.15
C ALA A 358 6.40 -15.83 -8.03
N VAL A 359 6.53 -15.54 -9.33
CA VAL A 359 5.43 -15.68 -10.28
C VAL A 359 4.99 -17.14 -10.38
N ALA A 360 5.92 -18.09 -10.54
CA ALA A 360 5.61 -19.52 -10.56
C ALA A 360 4.89 -19.99 -9.27
N ALA A 361 5.29 -19.50 -8.09
CA ALA A 361 4.62 -19.79 -6.83
C ALA A 361 3.20 -19.20 -6.77
N ILE A 362 2.96 -18.00 -7.31
CA ILE A 362 1.61 -17.42 -7.47
C ILE A 362 0.77 -18.25 -8.45
N LEU A 363 1.36 -18.77 -9.52
CA LEU A 363 0.69 -19.60 -10.51
C LEU A 363 0.52 -21.07 -10.05
N SER A 364 1.25 -21.51 -9.03
CA SER A 364 1.19 -22.89 -8.50
C SER A 364 -0.19 -23.27 -7.93
N PRO A 365 -0.53 -24.57 -7.83
CA PRO A 365 -1.77 -25.04 -7.20
C PRO A 365 -1.87 -24.78 -5.68
N GLN A 366 -0.88 -24.18 -5.02
CA GLN A 366 -0.94 -23.81 -3.61
C GLN A 366 -2.11 -22.87 -3.33
N TYR A 367 -2.87 -23.11 -2.26
CA TYR A 367 -4.02 -22.28 -1.88
C TYR A 367 -3.63 -20.97 -1.19
N VAL A 368 -2.53 -20.96 -0.44
CA VAL A 368 -1.96 -19.78 0.24
C VAL A 368 -0.49 -19.67 -0.14
N THR A 369 -0.06 -18.50 -0.59
CA THR A 369 1.33 -18.22 -0.99
C THR A 369 1.79 -16.89 -0.41
N LEU A 370 2.98 -16.84 0.19
CA LEU A 370 3.60 -15.60 0.68
C LEU A 370 4.82 -15.25 -0.18
N ILE A 371 4.89 -13.99 -0.62
CA ILE A 371 6.04 -13.42 -1.34
C ILE A 371 6.61 -12.27 -0.48
N GLN A 372 7.83 -12.44 0.04
CA GLN A 372 8.57 -11.35 0.67
C GLN A 372 9.45 -10.67 -0.35
N GLY A 373 9.32 -9.36 -0.50
CA GLY A 373 10.20 -8.56 -1.35
C GLY A 373 10.63 -7.29 -0.63
N PRO A 374 11.91 -7.14 -0.28
CA PRO A 374 12.50 -5.88 0.18
C PRO A 374 12.24 -4.67 -0.76
N PRO A 375 12.64 -3.45 -0.38
CA PRO A 375 12.54 -2.28 -1.25
C PRO A 375 13.26 -2.48 -2.59
N GLY A 376 12.74 -1.90 -3.68
CA GLY A 376 13.36 -2.00 -5.01
C GLY A 376 13.26 -3.35 -5.74
N THR A 377 12.87 -4.44 -5.08
CA THR A 377 12.87 -5.82 -5.65
C THR A 377 11.82 -6.13 -6.72
N GLY A 378 10.95 -5.17 -7.06
CA GLY A 378 9.97 -5.35 -8.13
C GLY A 378 8.68 -6.10 -7.76
N LYS A 379 8.26 -6.10 -6.48
CA LYS A 379 6.95 -6.65 -6.02
C LYS A 379 5.77 -6.40 -6.98
N THR A 380 5.58 -5.16 -7.44
CA THR A 380 4.50 -4.80 -8.38
C THR A 380 4.71 -5.33 -9.79
N THR A 381 5.96 -5.56 -10.22
CA THR A 381 6.29 -6.31 -11.45
C THR A 381 5.86 -7.76 -11.33
N VAL A 382 6.15 -8.43 -10.21
CA VAL A 382 5.73 -9.81 -9.93
C VAL A 382 4.20 -9.94 -9.92
N ILE A 383 3.49 -8.99 -9.28
CA ILE A 383 2.02 -8.96 -9.31
C ILE A 383 1.50 -8.79 -10.75
N ALA A 384 2.06 -7.87 -11.54
CA ALA A 384 1.64 -7.67 -12.93
C ALA A 384 1.90 -8.90 -13.82
N ALA A 385 3.05 -9.56 -13.65
CA ALA A 385 3.42 -10.78 -14.36
C ALA A 385 2.53 -11.97 -14.00
N ALA A 386 2.16 -12.13 -12.73
CA ALA A 386 1.19 -13.12 -12.30
C ALA A 386 -0.21 -12.84 -12.89
N VAL A 387 -0.70 -11.59 -12.85
CA VAL A 387 -2.02 -11.23 -13.38
C VAL A 387 -2.12 -11.48 -14.89
N THR A 388 -1.13 -11.04 -15.66
CA THR A 388 -1.07 -11.27 -17.11
C THR A 388 -1.00 -12.76 -17.45
N SER A 389 -0.18 -13.54 -16.74
CA SER A 389 -0.07 -15.00 -16.93
C SER A 389 -1.36 -15.76 -16.58
N ILE A 390 -2.09 -15.35 -15.52
CA ILE A 390 -3.40 -15.90 -15.16
C ILE A 390 -4.42 -15.63 -16.27
N GLN A 391 -4.49 -14.41 -16.80
CA GLN A 391 -5.46 -14.06 -17.85
C GLN A 391 -5.13 -14.67 -19.20
N ALA A 392 -3.84 -14.76 -19.57
CA ALA A 392 -3.40 -15.41 -20.81
C ALA A 392 -3.70 -16.92 -20.83
N SER A 393 -3.60 -17.58 -19.67
CA SER A 393 -3.83 -19.03 -19.54
C SER A 393 -5.29 -19.41 -19.29
N SER A 394 -6.11 -18.45 -18.85
CA SER A 394 -7.52 -18.70 -18.56
C SER A 394 -8.35 -18.70 -19.83
N SER A 395 -9.09 -19.79 -20.07
CA SER A 395 -10.35 -19.65 -20.80
C SER A 395 -11.20 -18.58 -20.08
N ARG A 396 -11.96 -17.74 -20.83
CA ARG A 396 -12.71 -16.57 -20.29
C ARG A 396 -13.75 -16.85 -19.17
N ARG A 397 -13.80 -18.07 -18.63
CA ARG A 397 -14.65 -18.53 -17.52
C ARG A 397 -13.86 -18.86 -16.24
N GLU A 398 -12.53 -18.92 -16.26
CA GLU A 398 -11.78 -19.51 -15.14
C GLU A 398 -11.37 -18.55 -14.01
N GLY A 399 -11.14 -17.25 -14.23
CA GLY A 399 -11.16 -16.30 -13.10
C GLY A 399 -10.66 -14.89 -13.35
N SER A 400 -11.47 -13.92 -12.96
CA SER A 400 -11.02 -12.59 -12.52
C SER A 400 -10.17 -12.70 -11.24
N VAL A 401 -9.26 -11.74 -11.06
CA VAL A 401 -8.38 -11.60 -9.88
C VAL A 401 -8.77 -10.32 -9.13
N TYR A 402 -8.78 -10.37 -7.80
CA TYR A 402 -8.90 -9.16 -6.96
C TYR A 402 -7.51 -8.77 -6.44
N LEU A 403 -7.11 -7.53 -6.74
CA LEU A 403 -5.89 -6.91 -6.24
C LEU A 403 -6.26 -5.95 -5.12
N VAL A 404 -5.66 -6.14 -3.95
CA VAL A 404 -5.98 -5.41 -2.72
C VAL A 404 -4.69 -4.90 -2.09
N ALA A 405 -4.70 -3.73 -1.46
CA ALA A 405 -3.58 -3.26 -0.64
C ALA A 405 -4.10 -2.36 0.49
N GLN A 406 -3.28 -2.16 1.53
CA GLN A 406 -3.67 -1.39 2.72
C GLN A 406 -3.85 0.13 2.46
N SER A 407 -3.27 0.66 1.38
CA SER A 407 -3.32 2.09 1.04
C SER A 407 -3.77 2.32 -0.40
N ASN A 408 -4.51 3.42 -0.62
CA ASN A 408 -4.93 3.83 -1.97
C ASN A 408 -3.73 4.08 -2.90
N VAL A 409 -2.58 4.49 -2.34
CA VAL A 409 -1.32 4.68 -3.08
C VAL A 409 -0.80 3.34 -3.62
N ALA A 410 -0.77 2.29 -2.81
CA ALA A 410 -0.35 0.96 -3.26
C ALA A 410 -1.30 0.41 -4.36
N VAL A 411 -2.63 0.52 -4.17
CA VAL A 411 -3.61 0.10 -5.18
C VAL A 411 -3.46 0.91 -6.49
N LYS A 412 -3.22 2.22 -6.40
CA LYS A 412 -2.94 3.08 -7.55
C LYS A 412 -1.64 2.68 -8.27
N ASN A 413 -0.57 2.38 -7.53
CA ASN A 413 0.73 2.01 -8.10
C ASN A 413 0.68 0.63 -8.80
N ILE A 414 -0.16 -0.31 -8.31
CA ILE A 414 -0.47 -1.56 -9.02
C ILE A 414 -1.20 -1.27 -10.35
N ALA A 415 -2.21 -0.38 -10.33
CA ALA A 415 -2.96 -0.02 -11.53
C ALA A 415 -2.10 0.69 -12.60
N GLU A 416 -1.26 1.65 -12.20
CA GLU A 416 -0.27 2.27 -13.11
C GLU A 416 0.75 1.24 -13.63
N LYS A 417 1.17 0.28 -12.80
CA LYS A 417 2.10 -0.79 -13.22
C LYS A 417 1.46 -1.72 -14.26
N LEU A 418 0.20 -2.12 -14.10
CA LEU A 418 -0.57 -2.89 -15.08
C LEU A 418 -0.70 -2.14 -16.42
N ALA A 419 -1.08 -0.86 -16.38
CA ALA A 419 -1.13 -0.02 -17.56
C ALA A 419 0.26 0.09 -18.25
N SER A 420 1.35 0.22 -17.49
CA SER A 420 2.72 0.26 -18.02
C SER A 420 3.22 -1.05 -18.67
N VAL A 421 2.44 -2.13 -18.58
CA VAL A 421 2.64 -3.40 -19.32
C VAL A 421 1.49 -3.71 -20.27
N ARG A 422 0.71 -2.67 -20.63
CA ARG A 422 -0.46 -2.71 -21.55
C ARG A 422 -1.61 -3.59 -21.08
N PHE A 423 -1.62 -4.03 -19.82
CA PHE A 423 -2.75 -4.72 -19.24
C PHE A 423 -3.80 -3.70 -18.80
N LEU A 424 -4.80 -3.45 -19.66
CA LEU A 424 -5.87 -2.49 -19.42
C LEU A 424 -7.21 -3.13 -19.02
N ASP A 425 -7.36 -4.46 -19.02
CA ASP A 425 -8.58 -5.15 -18.59
C ASP A 425 -8.65 -5.30 -17.05
N PHE A 426 -8.76 -4.15 -16.36
CA PHE A 426 -8.93 -4.10 -14.91
C PHE A 426 -9.97 -3.05 -14.51
N LYS A 427 -10.46 -3.15 -13.27
CA LYS A 427 -11.39 -2.18 -12.66
C LYS A 427 -10.81 -1.70 -11.34
N LEU A 428 -10.69 -0.38 -11.19
CA LEU A 428 -10.10 0.28 -10.03
C LEU A 428 -11.22 0.91 -9.19
N ILE A 429 -11.48 0.36 -8.00
CA ILE A 429 -12.53 0.87 -7.11
C ILE A 429 -11.96 1.99 -6.23
N VAL A 430 -12.62 3.15 -6.19
CA VAL A 430 -12.27 4.26 -5.30
C VAL A 430 -13.48 4.74 -4.49
N SER A 431 -13.27 5.09 -3.21
CA SER A 431 -14.31 5.78 -2.44
C SER A 431 -14.59 7.15 -3.07
N LYS A 432 -15.87 7.48 -3.30
CA LYS A 432 -16.30 8.81 -3.76
C LYS A 432 -15.62 9.90 -2.95
N ASP A 433 -15.67 9.79 -1.62
CA ASP A 433 -15.15 10.81 -0.72
C ASP A 433 -13.60 10.91 -0.71
N PHE A 434 -12.88 9.91 -1.22
CA PHE A 434 -11.41 9.97 -1.41
C PHE A 434 -11.05 10.58 -2.76
N HIS A 435 -11.81 10.27 -3.80
CA HIS A 435 -11.61 10.84 -5.13
C HIS A 435 -12.02 12.33 -5.14
N TYR A 436 -13.33 12.57 -4.96
CA TYR A 436 -14.02 13.81 -5.28
C TYR A 436 -13.54 15.01 -4.44
N ASP A 437 -13.24 16.13 -5.11
CA ASP A 437 -12.51 17.32 -4.64
C ASP A 437 -11.08 17.06 -4.10
N TRP A 438 -10.69 15.83 -3.75
CA TRP A 438 -9.48 15.54 -2.95
C TRP A 438 -8.30 15.03 -3.77
N HIS A 439 -8.48 13.95 -4.55
CA HIS A 439 -7.40 13.17 -5.14
C HIS A 439 -7.65 12.75 -6.60
N GLU A 440 -8.48 13.48 -7.34
CA GLU A 440 -8.83 13.18 -8.73
C GLU A 440 -7.58 13.06 -9.62
N HIS A 441 -6.63 13.98 -9.44
CA HIS A 441 -5.31 14.00 -10.10
C HIS A 441 -4.45 12.75 -9.88
N LEU A 442 -4.70 11.94 -8.83
CA LEU A 442 -3.95 10.70 -8.63
C LEU A 442 -4.30 9.62 -9.67
N TYR A 443 -5.47 9.73 -10.31
CA TYR A 443 -6.06 8.67 -11.14
C TYR A 443 -6.13 9.01 -12.64
N GLU A 444 -5.66 10.17 -13.09
CA GLU A 444 -5.76 10.64 -14.49
C GLU A 444 -5.36 9.58 -15.52
N LYS A 445 -4.20 8.93 -15.34
CA LYS A 445 -3.68 7.88 -16.24
C LYS A 445 -4.49 6.57 -16.27
N VAL A 446 -5.37 6.35 -15.30
CA VAL A 446 -6.16 5.11 -15.13
C VAL A 446 -7.66 5.38 -15.02
N ASN A 447 -8.08 6.62 -15.31
CA ASN A 447 -9.46 7.10 -15.19
C ASN A 447 -10.50 6.30 -16.00
N PRO A 448 -10.21 5.76 -17.21
CA PRO A 448 -11.16 4.91 -17.94
C PRO A 448 -11.58 3.64 -17.18
N ASN A 449 -10.71 3.13 -16.29
CA ASN A 449 -10.94 1.92 -15.51
C ASN A 449 -11.47 2.22 -14.10
N LEU A 450 -11.72 3.49 -13.77
CA LEU A 450 -12.06 3.94 -12.43
C LEU A 450 -13.57 3.81 -12.15
N ILE A 451 -13.92 3.06 -11.09
CA ILE A 451 -15.28 2.95 -10.58
C ILE A 451 -15.33 3.60 -9.20
N ARG A 452 -16.02 4.73 -9.08
CA ARG A 452 -16.28 5.37 -7.79
C ARG A 452 -17.37 4.63 -7.02
N SER A 453 -17.32 4.68 -5.69
CA SER A 453 -18.32 4.03 -4.83
C SER A 453 -19.75 4.57 -4.97
N ASP A 454 -19.97 5.71 -5.66
CA ASP A 454 -21.28 6.23 -6.03
C ASP A 454 -21.76 5.83 -7.44
N GLN A 455 -21.00 5.00 -8.14
CA GLN A 455 -21.34 4.36 -9.43
C GLN A 455 -21.60 2.84 -9.30
N LEU A 456 -21.27 2.27 -8.13
CA LEU A 456 -21.60 0.89 -7.78
C LEU A 456 -23.12 0.72 -7.60
N SER A 457 -23.64 -0.48 -7.89
CA SER A 457 -25.05 -0.80 -7.66
C SER A 457 -25.43 -0.70 -6.18
N GLY A 458 -26.70 -0.38 -5.91
CA GLY A 458 -27.25 -0.34 -4.56
C GLY A 458 -27.49 -1.72 -3.92
N ASP A 459 -27.27 -2.80 -4.68
CA ASP A 459 -27.49 -4.18 -4.29
C ASP A 459 -26.24 -5.05 -4.51
N ILE A 460 -26.10 -6.12 -3.72
CA ILE A 460 -24.93 -7.01 -3.77
C ILE A 460 -24.81 -7.72 -5.12
N VAL A 461 -25.93 -8.15 -5.73
CA VAL A 461 -25.91 -8.91 -7.00
C VAL A 461 -25.50 -8.02 -8.17
N GLY A 462 -25.96 -6.78 -8.21
CA GLY A 462 -25.49 -5.75 -9.13
C GLY A 462 -24.00 -5.45 -8.97
N VAL A 463 -23.50 -5.34 -7.74
CA VAL A 463 -22.06 -5.15 -7.47
C VAL A 463 -21.22 -6.37 -7.88
N GLU A 464 -21.63 -7.59 -7.55
CA GLU A 464 -20.93 -8.80 -7.98
C GLU A 464 -20.88 -8.93 -9.50
N ARG A 465 -21.97 -8.59 -10.21
CA ARG A 465 -22.00 -8.51 -11.68
C ARG A 465 -21.08 -7.42 -12.23
N GLN A 466 -21.02 -6.23 -11.60
CA GLN A 466 -20.12 -5.16 -12.01
C GLN A 466 -18.64 -5.54 -11.83
N LEU A 467 -18.31 -6.24 -10.74
CA LEU A 467 -16.94 -6.64 -10.38
C LEU A 467 -16.52 -8.01 -10.94
N LEU A 468 -17.42 -8.74 -11.61
CA LEU A 468 -17.23 -10.08 -12.19
C LEU A 468 -16.94 -11.20 -11.17
N GLY A 469 -17.06 -10.91 -9.87
CA GLY A 469 -16.59 -11.78 -8.79
C GLY A 469 -15.07 -11.98 -8.81
N SER A 470 -14.57 -12.91 -7.99
CA SER A 470 -13.19 -13.41 -8.06
C SER A 470 -13.05 -14.77 -7.37
N LYS A 471 -12.05 -15.54 -7.82
CA LYS A 471 -11.56 -16.76 -7.18
C LYS A 471 -10.16 -16.58 -6.55
N THR A 472 -9.40 -15.57 -6.97
CA THR A 472 -8.01 -15.35 -6.57
C THR A 472 -7.85 -13.95 -6.02
N VAL A 473 -7.36 -13.84 -4.78
CA VAL A 473 -7.09 -12.56 -4.11
C VAL A 473 -5.58 -12.42 -3.92
N ILE A 474 -5.01 -11.35 -4.46
CA ILE A 474 -3.62 -10.95 -4.22
C ILE A 474 -3.64 -9.69 -3.36
N VAL A 475 -3.00 -9.75 -2.20
CA VAL A 475 -2.87 -8.62 -1.27
C VAL A 475 -1.43 -8.12 -1.32
N ASP A 476 -1.21 -6.92 -1.85
CA ASP A 476 0.08 -6.23 -1.77
C ASP A 476 0.20 -5.43 -0.47
N GLU A 477 1.44 -5.13 -0.08
CA GLU A 477 1.78 -4.48 1.19
C GLU A 477 1.14 -5.17 2.41
N ALA A 478 0.95 -6.50 2.33
CA ALA A 478 0.21 -7.29 3.31
C ALA A 478 0.89 -7.38 4.70
N SER A 479 2.16 -6.98 4.82
CA SER A 479 2.84 -6.79 6.11
C SER A 479 2.35 -5.55 6.89
N GLN A 480 1.65 -4.61 6.23
CA GLN A 480 0.99 -3.47 6.84
C GLN A 480 -0.44 -3.78 7.33
N VAL A 481 -0.98 -4.96 6.99
CA VAL A 481 -2.35 -5.36 7.33
C VAL A 481 -2.31 -6.20 8.61
N GLU A 482 -3.16 -5.86 9.58
CA GLU A 482 -3.35 -6.68 10.78
C GLU A 482 -4.11 -7.95 10.38
N ILE A 483 -3.61 -9.13 10.77
CA ILE A 483 -4.05 -10.41 10.20
C ILE A 483 -5.58 -10.61 10.31
N GLY A 484 -6.20 -10.15 11.40
CA GLY A 484 -7.63 -10.18 11.64
C GLY A 484 -8.48 -9.31 10.71
N ASP A 485 -7.91 -8.35 9.98
CA ASP A 485 -8.62 -7.59 8.93
C ASP A 485 -8.94 -8.47 7.70
N PHE A 486 -8.32 -9.65 7.56
CA PHE A 486 -8.67 -10.63 6.51
C PHE A 486 -9.92 -11.48 6.82
N VAL A 487 -10.34 -11.59 8.09
CA VAL A 487 -11.48 -12.44 8.51
C VAL A 487 -12.80 -12.08 7.79
N PRO A 488 -13.20 -10.79 7.64
CA PRO A 488 -14.39 -10.42 6.88
C PRO A 488 -14.34 -10.83 5.40
N MET A 489 -13.16 -10.77 4.77
CA MET A 489 -12.96 -11.14 3.38
C MET A 489 -13.08 -12.66 3.20
N ILE A 490 -12.36 -13.44 4.02
CA ILE A 490 -12.42 -14.91 4.00
C ILE A 490 -13.84 -15.41 4.28
N SER A 491 -14.58 -14.77 5.20
CA SER A 491 -15.98 -15.11 5.44
C SER A 491 -16.87 -14.86 4.22
N SER A 492 -16.72 -13.69 3.58
CA SER A 492 -17.59 -13.24 2.50
C SER A 492 -17.42 -14.09 1.24
N PHE A 493 -16.17 -14.47 0.92
CA PHE A 493 -15.84 -15.26 -0.28
C PHE A 493 -15.61 -16.74 0.02
N SER A 494 -16.06 -17.25 1.19
CA SER A 494 -15.80 -18.63 1.65
C SER A 494 -16.32 -19.75 0.74
N SER A 495 -17.14 -19.44 -0.26
CA SER A 495 -17.62 -20.35 -1.32
C SER A 495 -16.87 -20.20 -2.65
N SER A 496 -16.46 -18.99 -3.02
CA SER A 496 -15.84 -18.65 -4.32
C SER A 496 -14.31 -18.65 -4.30
N LEU A 497 -13.69 -18.36 -3.16
CA LEU A 497 -12.24 -18.24 -3.00
C LEU A 497 -11.53 -19.58 -3.31
N ARG A 498 -10.44 -19.50 -4.07
CA ARG A 498 -9.60 -20.64 -4.49
C ARG A 498 -8.11 -20.41 -4.25
N LYS A 499 -7.63 -19.16 -4.29
CA LYS A 499 -6.25 -18.83 -3.89
C LYS A 499 -6.16 -17.47 -3.18
N LEU A 500 -5.29 -17.41 -2.17
CA LEU A 500 -4.83 -16.21 -1.49
C LEU A 500 -3.32 -16.05 -1.69
N VAL A 501 -2.90 -14.85 -2.08
CA VAL A 501 -1.49 -14.47 -2.18
C VAL A 501 -1.27 -13.25 -1.31
N PHE A 502 -0.20 -13.27 -0.51
CA PHE A 502 0.22 -12.13 0.29
C PHE A 502 1.62 -11.69 -0.17
N VAL A 503 1.72 -10.45 -0.64
CA VAL A 503 2.95 -9.82 -1.11
C VAL A 503 3.29 -8.68 -0.14
N GLY A 504 4.54 -8.55 0.27
CA GLY A 504 4.90 -7.56 1.29
C GLY A 504 6.33 -7.70 1.80
N ASP A 505 6.60 -7.15 2.98
CA ASP A 505 7.91 -7.18 3.62
C ASP A 505 7.80 -6.95 5.13
N ASP A 506 8.24 -7.91 5.93
CA ASP A 506 8.24 -7.80 7.40
C ASP A 506 9.37 -6.89 7.95
N LYS A 507 10.25 -6.38 7.09
CA LYS A 507 11.29 -5.42 7.46
C LYS A 507 10.89 -3.96 7.20
N GLN A 508 9.74 -3.72 6.55
CA GLN A 508 9.11 -2.40 6.40
C GLN A 508 7.97 -2.23 7.42
N LEU A 509 7.11 -1.20 7.25
CA LEU A 509 6.13 -0.83 8.29
C LEU A 509 5.22 -2.00 8.68
N ALA A 510 5.08 -2.17 9.99
CA ALA A 510 4.18 -3.14 10.60
C ALA A 510 2.71 -2.67 10.57
N PRO A 511 1.74 -3.50 10.99
CA PRO A 511 0.35 -3.10 11.07
C PRO A 511 0.10 -1.86 11.91
N HIS A 512 -0.80 -0.99 11.43
CA HIS A 512 -1.08 0.28 12.09
C HIS A 512 -1.60 0.08 13.52
N GLY A 513 -0.92 0.70 14.49
CA GLY A 513 -1.16 0.54 15.93
C GLY A 513 -0.10 -0.31 16.65
N ARG A 514 0.81 -1.00 15.94
CA ARG A 514 1.78 -1.90 16.59
C ARG A 514 2.77 -1.18 17.50
N GLY A 515 3.14 0.06 17.19
CA GLY A 515 3.95 0.93 18.05
C GLY A 515 3.27 1.36 19.37
N GLN A 516 2.04 0.88 19.64
CA GLN A 516 1.37 0.97 20.94
C GLN A 516 0.78 -0.38 21.39
N ILE A 517 0.86 -1.41 20.55
CA ILE A 517 0.31 -2.76 20.74
C ILE A 517 1.26 -3.75 20.05
N GLU A 518 2.37 -4.09 20.70
CA GLU A 518 3.47 -4.87 20.11
C GLU A 518 3.01 -6.22 19.53
N SER A 519 1.95 -6.80 20.11
CA SER A 519 1.34 -8.07 19.73
C SER A 519 0.62 -8.06 18.38
N LEU A 520 0.37 -6.91 17.74
CA LEU A 520 -0.27 -6.88 16.42
C LEU A 520 0.65 -7.52 15.37
N LYS A 521 0.12 -8.56 14.71
CA LYS A 521 0.82 -9.32 13.66
C LYS A 521 0.16 -9.10 12.31
N SER A 522 0.98 -9.08 11.27
CA SER A 522 0.55 -9.37 9.90
C SER A 522 0.64 -10.87 9.63
N VAL A 523 0.28 -11.27 8.42
CA VAL A 523 0.47 -12.64 7.93
C VAL A 523 1.95 -13.08 7.92
N PHE A 524 2.91 -12.15 7.74
CA PHE A 524 4.35 -12.44 7.71
C PHE A 524 4.98 -12.69 9.11
N GLU A 525 4.26 -12.38 10.19
CA GLU A 525 4.68 -12.73 11.56
C GLU A 525 4.12 -14.09 12.05
N MET A 526 3.47 -14.86 11.17
CA MET A 526 3.06 -16.24 11.42
C MET A 526 4.15 -17.21 10.96
N LYS A 527 4.84 -17.87 11.90
CA LYS A 527 6.02 -18.72 11.63
C LYS A 527 5.77 -19.70 10.47
N HIS A 528 4.74 -20.53 10.60
CA HIS A 528 4.42 -21.60 9.64
C HIS A 528 4.08 -21.11 8.21
N LEU A 529 3.74 -19.82 8.04
CA LEU A 529 3.56 -19.20 6.73
C LEU A 529 4.88 -18.59 6.22
N ARG A 530 5.70 -18.05 7.13
CA ARG A 530 7.04 -17.54 6.84
C ARG A 530 7.97 -18.66 6.37
N ASP A 531 7.87 -19.85 6.95
CA ASP A 531 8.73 -20.99 6.61
C ASP A 531 8.56 -21.45 5.14
N GLY A 532 7.45 -21.07 4.48
CA GLY A 532 7.19 -21.27 3.06
C GLY A 532 7.20 -19.99 2.20
N VAL A 533 7.87 -18.92 2.65
CA VAL A 533 7.93 -17.65 1.92
C VAL A 533 8.86 -17.73 0.70
N VAL A 534 8.44 -17.18 -0.44
CA VAL A 534 9.35 -16.93 -1.57
C VAL A 534 9.93 -15.54 -1.41
N PHE A 535 11.27 -15.44 -1.40
CA PHE A 535 12.00 -14.19 -1.24
C PHE A 535 12.41 -13.61 -2.60
N LEU A 536 12.28 -12.30 -2.78
CA LEU A 536 12.84 -11.58 -3.93
C LEU A 536 14.24 -11.06 -3.56
N ASP A 537 15.25 -11.65 -4.20
CA ASP A 537 16.69 -11.54 -3.86
C ASP A 537 17.47 -10.45 -4.61
N THR A 538 16.84 -9.73 -5.55
CA THR A 538 17.54 -8.77 -6.41
C THR A 538 16.80 -7.43 -6.39
N GLN A 539 17.50 -6.34 -6.06
CA GLN A 539 16.89 -5.01 -5.95
C GLN A 539 17.41 -4.02 -7.01
N TYR A 540 16.52 -3.14 -7.45
CA TYR A 540 16.70 -2.25 -8.61
C TYR A 540 16.45 -0.76 -8.28
N ARG A 541 16.68 -0.33 -7.02
CA ARG A 541 16.33 1.03 -6.57
C ARG A 541 17.49 1.75 -5.88
N LEU A 542 18.19 1.10 -4.97
CA LEU A 542 19.32 1.69 -4.25
C LEU A 542 20.62 1.33 -4.96
N VAL A 543 21.31 2.31 -5.53
CA VAL A 543 22.75 2.18 -5.76
C VAL A 543 23.44 2.46 -4.43
N LEU A 544 24.22 1.48 -3.96
CA LEU A 544 25.12 1.57 -2.81
C LEU A 544 26.42 0.88 -3.23
N ASN A 545 27.56 1.40 -2.79
CA ASN A 545 28.85 0.78 -3.04
C ASN A 545 28.95 -0.56 -2.30
N SER A 546 29.66 -1.53 -2.88
CA SER A 546 29.62 -2.94 -2.48
C SER A 546 29.99 -3.24 -1.02
N GLU A 547 30.79 -2.40 -0.36
CA GLU A 547 31.15 -2.59 1.05
C GLU A 547 30.05 -2.13 2.03
N SER A 548 29.08 -1.33 1.55
CA SER A 548 27.90 -0.93 2.32
C SER A 548 26.78 -1.98 2.35
N GLU A 549 26.92 -3.08 1.61
CA GLU A 549 25.90 -4.13 1.42
C GLU A 549 25.51 -4.89 2.72
N SER A 550 26.37 -4.86 3.74
CA SER A 550 26.25 -5.70 4.95
C SER A 550 25.64 -5.02 6.18
N GLN A 551 25.26 -3.74 6.11
CA GLN A 551 24.86 -2.95 7.29
C GLN A 551 23.54 -2.15 7.13
N VAL A 552 22.95 -2.11 5.93
CA VAL A 552 21.66 -1.44 5.69
C VAL A 552 20.52 -2.46 5.85
N GLY A 553 20.25 -2.77 7.12
CA GLY A 553 19.40 -3.89 7.54
C GLY A 553 18.11 -4.09 6.73
N ALA A 554 17.91 -5.33 6.27
CA ALA A 554 16.93 -5.82 5.29
C ALA A 554 17.42 -5.91 3.83
N ASN A 555 18.47 -5.19 3.45
CA ASN A 555 19.15 -5.42 2.17
C ASN A 555 20.25 -6.48 2.26
N ASP A 556 20.59 -6.97 3.45
CA ASP A 556 21.67 -7.95 3.75
C ASP A 556 21.49 -9.34 3.07
N LEU A 557 20.40 -9.54 2.31
CA LEU A 557 20.06 -10.72 1.52
C LEU A 557 19.75 -10.38 0.05
N CYS A 558 19.95 -9.14 -0.38
CA CYS A 558 19.58 -8.65 -1.71
C CYS A 558 20.80 -8.26 -2.54
N GLN A 559 20.96 -8.89 -3.71
CA GLN A 559 21.91 -8.48 -4.72
C GLN A 559 21.51 -7.13 -5.33
N HIS A 560 22.51 -6.28 -5.57
CA HIS A 560 22.36 -4.98 -6.21
C HIS A 560 22.55 -5.12 -7.72
N ALA A 561 21.54 -4.78 -8.52
CA ALA A 561 21.58 -4.98 -9.98
C ALA A 561 22.51 -4.01 -10.74
N HIS A 562 22.96 -2.93 -10.09
CA HIS A 562 23.85 -1.90 -10.66
C HIS A 562 24.88 -1.48 -9.61
N SER A 563 26.16 -1.71 -9.89
CA SER A 563 27.31 -1.36 -9.05
C SER A 563 28.09 -0.19 -9.67
N THR A 564 27.43 0.95 -9.82
CA THR A 564 28.02 2.14 -10.48
C THR A 564 28.74 2.99 -9.43
N GLY A 565 30.00 3.38 -9.70
CA GLY A 565 30.92 3.93 -8.68
C GLY A 565 30.58 5.31 -8.11
N ALA A 566 29.44 5.89 -8.48
CA ALA A 566 29.00 7.21 -8.03
C ALA A 566 28.21 7.10 -6.70
N GLN A 567 28.69 7.77 -5.65
CA GLN A 567 28.09 7.69 -4.31
C GLN A 567 26.67 8.32 -4.28
N CYS A 568 25.62 7.50 -4.40
CA CYS A 568 24.21 7.92 -4.46
C CYS A 568 23.59 8.42 -3.13
N CYS A 569 24.38 8.58 -2.06
CA CYS A 569 23.92 9.15 -0.79
C CYS A 569 24.97 10.10 -0.20
N HIS A 570 24.56 11.31 0.18
CA HIS A 570 25.45 12.30 0.83
C HIS A 570 24.85 12.85 2.12
N PHE A 571 25.68 12.97 3.16
CA PHE A 571 25.33 13.68 4.39
C PHE A 571 25.64 15.17 4.30
N ILE A 572 24.66 16.00 4.62
CA ILE A 572 24.77 17.46 4.69
C ILE A 572 24.84 17.84 6.16
N ASN A 573 26.05 18.16 6.63
CA ASN A 573 26.29 18.60 7.99
C ASN A 573 25.65 19.98 8.22
N VAL A 574 24.73 20.05 9.17
CA VAL A 574 24.07 21.26 9.64
C VAL A 574 24.58 21.58 11.05
N PRO A 575 25.74 22.25 11.22
CA PRO A 575 26.38 22.42 12.54
C PRO A 575 25.58 23.32 13.50
N LYS A 576 24.64 24.14 12.98
CA LYS A 576 23.69 24.93 13.79
C LYS A 576 22.36 24.22 14.03
N SER A 577 22.26 22.93 13.69
CA SER A 577 21.08 22.09 13.92
C SER A 577 20.79 21.96 15.42
N LYS A 578 19.54 22.23 15.81
CA LYS A 578 19.05 22.16 17.19
C LYS A 578 17.56 21.83 17.20
N GLU A 579 17.21 20.66 17.75
CA GLU A 579 15.82 20.26 17.91
C GLU A 579 15.05 21.20 18.86
N THR A 580 13.83 21.58 18.49
CA THR A 580 12.89 22.37 19.30
C THR A 580 11.53 21.70 19.29
N LYS A 581 10.83 21.64 20.44
CA LYS A 581 9.57 20.92 20.56
C LYS A 581 8.38 21.81 20.20
N GLN A 582 7.51 21.32 19.31
CA GLN A 582 6.26 21.97 18.94
C GLN A 582 5.08 21.01 19.18
N GLY A 583 4.37 21.20 20.29
CA GLY A 583 3.31 20.29 20.74
C GLY A 583 3.85 18.90 21.09
N THR A 584 3.40 17.87 20.35
CA THR A 584 3.85 16.47 20.49
C THR A 584 4.90 16.06 19.44
N SER A 585 5.36 17.00 18.62
CA SER A 585 6.32 16.82 17.52
C SER A 585 7.55 17.70 17.73
N TRP A 586 8.58 17.49 16.90
CA TRP A 586 9.81 18.29 16.88
C TRP A 586 9.95 19.07 15.57
N ILE A 587 10.72 20.15 15.62
CA ILE A 587 11.15 20.99 14.48
C ILE A 587 12.63 21.35 14.62
N ASN A 588 13.27 21.69 13.50
CA ASN A 588 14.68 22.12 13.46
C ASN A 588 14.90 23.08 12.28
N GLU A 589 14.99 24.38 12.58
CA GLU A 589 14.93 25.44 11.55
C GLU A 589 16.22 25.60 10.73
N ALA A 590 17.36 25.17 11.27
CA ALA A 590 18.60 25.09 10.52
C ALA A 590 18.55 23.98 9.46
N GLU A 591 17.95 22.83 9.77
CA GLU A 591 17.70 21.78 8.78
C GLU A 591 16.63 22.16 7.76
N VAL A 592 15.59 22.91 8.14
CA VAL A 592 14.65 23.51 7.17
C VAL A 592 15.42 24.38 6.17
N SER A 593 16.33 25.22 6.66
CA SER A 593 17.13 26.10 5.82
C SER A 593 18.06 25.32 4.88
N ALA A 594 18.70 24.25 5.35
CA ALA A 594 19.53 23.37 4.53
C ALA A 594 18.70 22.63 3.45
N ALA A 595 17.57 22.03 3.83
CA ALA A 595 16.69 21.31 2.92
C ALA A 595 16.09 22.22 1.83
N ILE A 596 15.75 23.47 2.16
CA ILE A 596 15.32 24.48 1.18
C ILE A 596 16.46 24.91 0.23
N GLY A 597 17.71 24.92 0.73
CA GLY A 597 18.90 25.11 -0.10
C GLY A 597 19.07 24.01 -1.14
N GLU A 598 18.92 22.74 -0.76
CA GLU A 598 18.99 21.62 -1.69
C GLU A 598 17.77 21.54 -2.63
N ALA A 599 16.56 21.82 -2.14
CA ALA A 599 15.36 21.93 -2.96
C ALA A 599 15.55 22.94 -4.10
N ARG A 600 16.13 24.12 -3.78
CA ARG A 600 16.49 25.14 -4.78
C ARG A 600 17.50 24.62 -5.80
N LYS A 601 18.56 23.91 -5.37
CA LYS A 601 19.55 23.29 -6.27
C LYS A 601 18.95 22.23 -7.19
N CYS A 602 17.87 21.55 -6.76
CA CYS A 602 17.16 20.59 -7.58
C CYS A 602 16.25 21.29 -8.62
N GLU A 603 15.43 22.27 -8.22
CA GLU A 603 14.62 23.06 -9.18
C GLU A 603 15.51 23.73 -10.24
N THR A 604 16.65 24.34 -9.86
CA THR A 604 17.57 24.98 -10.82
C THR A 604 18.31 23.99 -11.74
N LYS A 605 18.18 22.68 -11.52
CA LYS A 605 18.69 21.62 -12.39
C LYS A 605 17.56 20.82 -13.06
N GLY A 606 16.31 21.27 -13.00
CA GLY A 606 15.14 20.57 -13.56
C GLY A 606 14.82 19.23 -12.89
N ARG A 607 15.37 18.96 -11.69
CA ARG A 607 15.30 17.64 -11.04
C ARG A 607 14.04 17.51 -10.18
N SER A 608 13.19 16.53 -10.47
CA SER A 608 12.11 16.11 -9.55
C SER A 608 12.70 15.72 -8.20
N TYR A 609 12.13 16.21 -7.10
CA TYR A 609 12.54 15.81 -5.77
C TYR A 609 11.39 15.81 -4.79
N ARG A 610 11.57 15.06 -3.70
CA ARG A 610 10.70 15.07 -2.52
C ARG A 610 11.54 15.36 -1.27
N ILE A 611 10.92 16.01 -0.29
CA ILE A 611 11.50 16.16 1.05
C ILE A 611 10.75 15.22 2.01
N ILE A 612 11.48 14.36 2.73
CA ILE A 612 10.92 13.47 3.74
C ILE A 612 11.48 13.88 5.10
N THR A 613 10.64 13.88 6.13
CA THR A 613 11.07 14.07 7.52
C THR A 613 10.30 13.18 8.47
N PRO A 614 10.87 12.75 9.61
CA PRO A 614 10.12 11.95 10.58
C PRO A 614 9.00 12.68 11.34
N TYR A 615 8.91 14.01 11.27
CA TYR A 615 8.08 14.80 12.21
C TYR A 615 7.03 15.68 11.50
N ASP A 616 5.75 15.55 11.89
CA ASP A 616 4.61 16.20 11.20
C ASP A 616 4.66 17.74 11.36
N ALA A 617 5.26 18.26 12.44
CA ALA A 617 5.54 19.70 12.58
C ALA A 617 6.70 20.19 11.69
N GLN A 618 7.77 19.38 11.51
CA GLN A 618 8.85 19.72 10.57
C GLN A 618 8.33 19.71 9.13
N ARG A 619 7.45 18.77 8.76
CA ARG A 619 6.77 18.76 7.46
C ARG A 619 6.01 20.08 7.23
N GLY A 620 5.20 20.52 8.20
CA GLY A 620 4.48 21.80 8.12
C GLY A 620 5.39 23.02 8.01
N LYS A 621 6.53 23.03 8.73
CA LYS A 621 7.58 24.07 8.61
C LYS A 621 8.23 24.08 7.23
N LEU A 622 8.57 22.92 6.67
CA LEU A 622 9.14 22.78 5.33
C LEU A 622 8.16 23.25 4.23
N GLU A 623 6.88 22.88 4.31
CA GLU A 623 5.85 23.36 3.37
C GLU A 623 5.67 24.88 3.41
N ALA A 624 5.68 25.47 4.62
CA ALA A 624 5.64 26.92 4.79
C ALA A 624 6.91 27.60 4.24
N ALA A 625 8.08 26.98 4.40
CA ALA A 625 9.35 27.49 3.90
C ALA A 625 9.45 27.41 2.36
N LEU A 626 8.97 26.34 1.72
CA LEU A 626 8.89 26.25 0.25
C LEU A 626 7.99 27.36 -0.33
N LYS A 627 6.81 27.58 0.28
CA LYS A 627 5.89 28.69 -0.07
C LYS A 627 6.60 30.05 0.02
N ALA A 628 7.25 30.33 1.15
CA ALA A 628 7.97 31.60 1.35
C ALA A 628 9.17 31.76 0.39
N ALA A 629 9.84 30.66 0.04
CA ALA A 629 10.96 30.62 -0.90
C ALA A 629 10.56 30.73 -2.39
N LYS A 630 9.24 30.81 -2.68
CA LYS A 630 8.63 30.74 -4.02
C LYS A 630 9.00 29.47 -4.81
N LEU A 631 9.19 28.35 -4.11
CA LEU A 631 9.44 27.04 -4.70
C LEU A 631 8.12 26.24 -4.78
N PRO A 632 8.00 25.25 -5.70
CA PRO A 632 6.92 24.27 -5.67
C PRO A 632 6.80 23.61 -4.29
N TRP A 633 5.59 23.53 -3.74
CA TRP A 633 5.34 23.03 -2.38
C TRP A 633 4.24 21.96 -2.32
N GLN A 634 3.34 21.96 -3.29
CA GLN A 634 2.33 20.92 -3.48
C GLN A 634 3.01 19.61 -3.82
N ASP A 635 2.59 18.51 -3.19
CA ASP A 635 3.14 17.15 -3.39
C ASP A 635 4.67 17.02 -3.15
N LYS A 636 5.31 17.96 -2.44
CA LYS A 636 6.77 18.04 -2.27
C LYS A 636 7.31 17.63 -0.88
N VAL A 637 6.50 17.59 0.18
CA VAL A 637 6.98 17.33 1.56
C VAL A 637 6.12 16.29 2.29
N PHE A 638 6.76 15.30 2.92
CA PHE A 638 6.07 14.15 3.53
C PHE A 638 6.63 13.76 4.90
N CYS A 639 5.77 13.15 5.71
CA CYS A 639 6.21 12.27 6.79
C CYS A 639 6.51 10.87 6.24
N VAL A 640 7.43 10.13 6.85
CA VAL A 640 7.81 8.76 6.45
C VAL A 640 6.57 7.86 6.24
N ASP A 641 5.69 7.76 7.25
CA ASP A 641 4.43 7.01 7.19
C ASP A 641 3.48 7.43 6.06
N SER A 642 3.62 8.65 5.52
CA SER A 642 2.81 9.19 4.41
C SER A 642 3.50 9.13 3.05
N PHE A 643 4.78 8.74 3.00
CA PHE A 643 5.52 8.53 1.75
C PHE A 643 5.73 7.04 1.42
N GLN A 644 5.15 6.13 2.20
CA GLN A 644 5.17 4.70 1.89
C GLN A 644 4.42 4.40 0.58
N GLY A 645 4.87 3.39 -0.16
CA GLY A 645 4.41 3.09 -1.53
C GLY A 645 5.02 4.01 -2.59
N ASN A 646 5.28 5.28 -2.27
CA ASN A 646 5.95 6.23 -3.16
C ASN A 646 7.48 6.07 -3.18
N GLU A 647 8.08 6.67 -4.21
CA GLU A 647 9.51 6.71 -4.54
C GLU A 647 9.74 7.91 -5.48
N ASP A 648 10.94 8.48 -5.50
CA ASP A 648 11.30 9.60 -6.40
C ASP A 648 12.80 9.56 -6.73
N ASP A 649 13.21 10.26 -7.79
CA ASP A 649 14.61 10.23 -8.26
C ASP A 649 15.56 10.86 -7.23
N TYR A 650 15.18 12.03 -6.69
CA TYR A 650 15.98 12.79 -5.73
C TYR A 650 15.24 12.95 -4.40
N ILE A 651 15.86 12.53 -3.30
CA ILE A 651 15.24 12.57 -1.97
C ILE A 651 16.08 13.43 -1.02
N ILE A 652 15.44 14.38 -0.36
CA ILE A 652 16.03 15.21 0.69
C ILE A 652 15.45 14.76 2.03
N LEU A 653 16.29 14.28 2.95
CA LEU A 653 15.89 13.90 4.31
C LEU A 653 16.22 15.03 5.30
N SER A 654 15.30 15.35 6.21
CA SER A 654 15.58 16.15 7.42
C SER A 654 15.31 15.30 8.66
N ILE A 655 16.38 14.97 9.39
CA ILE A 655 16.39 14.05 10.54
C ILE A 655 15.84 14.71 11.81
N VAL A 656 15.93 16.03 11.92
CA VAL A 656 15.43 16.92 12.99
C VAL A 656 16.14 16.76 14.33
N ARG A 657 16.52 15.54 14.71
CA ARG A 657 17.08 15.22 16.03
C ARG A 657 18.56 15.51 16.15
N THR A 658 18.94 15.89 17.37
CA THR A 658 20.26 16.32 17.78
C THR A 658 20.61 15.90 19.22
N THR A 659 19.63 15.57 20.08
CA THR A 659 19.90 15.28 21.51
C THR A 659 19.49 13.88 22.00
N LYS A 660 18.49 13.26 21.36
CA LYS A 660 18.05 11.87 21.56
C LYS A 660 17.80 11.20 20.21
N VAL A 661 17.96 9.88 20.15
CA VAL A 661 17.66 9.05 18.97
C VAL A 661 16.21 9.22 18.47
N GLY A 662 15.24 9.27 19.40
CA GLY A 662 13.82 9.46 19.08
C GLY A 662 13.31 8.45 18.05
N PHE A 663 12.66 8.96 17.00
CA PHE A 663 12.18 8.19 15.85
C PHE A 663 13.20 7.21 15.25
N LEU A 664 14.51 7.50 15.26
CA LEU A 664 15.52 6.64 14.65
C LEU A 664 15.69 5.27 15.34
N ARG A 665 15.00 5.03 16.48
CA ARG A 665 14.87 3.72 17.11
C ARG A 665 14.01 2.74 16.29
N ASP A 666 13.07 3.24 15.48
CA ASP A 666 12.17 2.41 14.67
C ASP A 666 12.87 2.00 13.36
N GLN A 667 13.62 0.88 13.41
CA GLN A 667 14.35 0.36 12.25
C GLN A 667 13.46 0.15 11.03
N ARG A 668 12.22 -0.33 11.19
CA ARG A 668 11.26 -0.54 10.09
C ARG A 668 10.92 0.78 9.40
N ARG A 669 10.72 1.86 10.17
CA ARG A 669 10.51 3.21 9.62
C ARG A 669 11.77 3.82 9.01
N VAL A 670 12.94 3.62 9.60
CA VAL A 670 14.19 4.16 9.05
C VAL A 670 14.55 3.45 7.73
N ASN A 671 14.39 2.14 7.65
CA ASN A 671 14.45 1.37 6.41
C ASN A 671 13.47 1.94 5.35
N VAL A 672 12.21 2.14 5.73
CA VAL A 672 11.19 2.78 4.86
C VAL A 672 11.53 4.22 4.47
N MET A 673 12.34 4.96 5.24
CA MET A 673 12.77 6.33 4.92
C MET A 673 13.95 6.35 3.93
N LEU A 674 14.97 5.52 4.17
CA LEU A 674 16.20 5.48 3.36
C LEU A 674 15.95 4.90 1.95
N THR A 675 15.01 3.95 1.82
CA THR A 675 14.77 3.19 0.58
C THR A 675 13.78 3.82 -0.40
N ARG A 676 13.63 5.16 -0.36
CA ARG A 676 12.68 5.92 -1.19
C ARG A 676 13.29 6.60 -2.42
N CYS A 677 14.61 6.65 -2.49
CA CYS A 677 15.35 7.31 -3.55
C CYS A 677 15.71 6.33 -4.67
N LYS A 678 15.77 6.82 -5.92
CA LYS A 678 16.25 6.04 -7.08
C LYS A 678 17.63 6.45 -7.61
N LYS A 679 18.06 7.71 -7.40
CA LYS A 679 19.27 8.27 -8.01
C LYS A 679 20.20 9.00 -7.03
N LEU A 680 19.67 9.90 -6.20
CA LEU A 680 20.50 10.63 -5.23
C LEU A 680 19.75 11.08 -3.97
N MET A 681 20.20 10.58 -2.81
CA MET A 681 19.69 10.92 -1.49
C MET A 681 20.61 11.93 -0.78
N LYS A 682 20.01 12.93 -0.13
CA LYS A 682 20.72 13.97 0.62
C LYS A 682 20.18 14.08 2.04
N ILE A 683 21.02 13.85 3.05
CA ILE A 683 20.59 13.75 4.45
C ILE A 683 21.04 14.97 5.24
N CYS A 684 20.13 15.91 5.47
CA CYS A 684 20.35 17.06 6.35
C CYS A 684 20.27 16.63 7.82
N THR A 685 21.38 16.71 8.55
CA THR A 685 21.46 16.40 9.99
C THR A 685 22.69 17.05 10.63
N ASN A 686 22.84 16.96 11.96
CA ASN A 686 24.09 17.32 12.63
C ASN A 686 25.06 16.14 12.56
N ARG A 687 26.26 16.31 11.99
CA ARG A 687 27.22 15.21 11.83
C ARG A 687 27.64 14.62 13.19
N ALA A 688 27.89 15.46 14.20
CA ALA A 688 28.20 15.02 15.56
C ALA A 688 27.04 14.29 16.29
N PHE A 689 25.79 14.39 15.78
CA PHE A 689 24.67 13.60 16.29
C PHE A 689 24.69 12.17 15.74
N VAL A 690 24.95 11.99 14.44
CA VAL A 690 25.02 10.66 13.82
C VAL A 690 26.31 9.92 14.17
N GLU A 691 27.45 10.60 14.30
CA GLU A 691 28.71 10.01 14.78
C GLU A 691 28.67 9.68 16.29
N GLY A 692 27.89 10.44 17.07
CA GLY A 692 27.82 10.33 18.53
C GLY A 692 26.60 9.53 19.01
N LYS A 693 25.47 10.21 19.17
CA LYS A 693 24.28 9.68 19.87
C LYS A 693 23.38 8.79 19.03
N ALA A 694 23.50 8.81 17.70
CA ALA A 694 22.72 7.99 16.79
C ALA A 694 23.59 7.02 15.96
N LYS A 695 24.85 6.79 16.37
CA LYS A 695 25.82 5.92 15.68
C LYS A 695 25.28 4.48 15.49
N ASP A 696 24.60 3.95 16.50
CA ASP A 696 24.06 2.58 16.51
C ASP A 696 22.69 2.46 15.80
N THR A 697 22.28 3.49 15.05
CA THR A 697 21.08 3.48 14.20
C THR A 697 21.46 3.23 12.74
N LEU A 698 20.52 2.78 11.91
CA LEU A 698 20.73 2.64 10.46
C LEU A 698 21.20 3.94 9.78
N VAL A 699 20.91 5.12 10.33
CA VAL A 699 21.42 6.41 9.79
C VAL A 699 22.87 6.66 10.23
N GLY A 700 23.25 6.24 11.45
CA GLY A 700 24.63 6.31 11.94
C GLY A 700 25.56 5.29 11.27
N LEU A 701 25.08 4.06 11.08
CA LEU A 701 25.77 3.02 10.32
C LEU A 701 25.96 3.44 8.84
N LEU A 702 24.93 4.00 8.21
CA LEU A 702 25.04 4.53 6.84
C LEU A 702 26.02 5.71 6.75
N ALA A 703 26.07 6.61 7.75
CA ALA A 703 27.07 7.66 7.80
C ALA A 703 28.49 7.08 7.91
N LYS A 704 28.68 6.12 8.84
CA LYS A 704 29.94 5.42 9.07
C LYS A 704 30.44 4.72 7.79
N SER A 705 29.61 3.95 7.09
CA SER A 705 30.04 3.26 5.86
C SER A 705 30.40 4.24 4.73
N ILE A 706 29.70 5.37 4.63
CA ILE A 706 29.97 6.45 3.68
C ILE A 706 31.29 7.19 3.98
N ASP A 707 31.70 7.27 5.24
CA ASP A 707 32.96 7.89 5.67
C ASP A 707 34.15 6.91 5.66
N GLU A 708 33.96 5.63 5.97
CA GLU A 708 35.03 4.61 5.97
C GLU A 708 35.57 4.32 4.56
N ASN A 709 34.69 4.34 3.55
CA ASN A 709 35.05 4.36 2.13
C ASN A 709 35.95 5.57 1.73
N VAL A 710 36.07 6.61 2.57
CA VAL A 710 36.97 7.77 2.38
C VAL A 710 38.26 7.61 3.21
N HIS A 711 38.44 6.53 3.97
CA HIS A 711 39.60 6.29 4.83
C HIS A 711 40.38 5.01 4.51
N GLU A 712 39.75 3.95 3.99
CA GLU A 712 40.51 2.75 3.59
C GLU A 712 41.40 3.00 2.35
N HIS A 713 41.06 3.99 1.51
CA HIS A 713 41.96 4.51 0.46
C HIS A 713 43.16 5.35 0.97
N VAL A 714 43.35 5.52 2.29
CA VAL A 714 44.33 6.47 2.85
C VAL A 714 45.46 5.80 3.66
N LEU A 715 45.31 4.55 4.13
CA LEU A 715 46.24 3.98 5.13
C LEU A 715 46.67 2.51 4.91
N GLN A 716 47.55 2.26 3.93
CA GLN A 716 48.70 1.34 4.10
C GLN A 716 49.69 1.35 2.93
N VAL A 717 50.96 1.66 3.22
CA VAL A 717 52.24 1.12 2.67
C VAL A 717 53.39 2.11 2.99
N PRO A 718 54.58 1.66 3.44
CA PRO A 718 55.69 2.55 3.80
C PRO A 718 56.51 3.05 2.59
N LEU A 719 57.30 4.10 2.84
CA LEU A 719 58.16 4.78 1.86
C LEU A 719 59.22 3.84 1.24
N SER A 720 59.03 3.50 -0.03
CA SER A 720 60.10 3.13 -0.98
C SER A 720 59.65 3.48 -2.40
N ASP A 721 60.58 3.54 -3.34
CA ASP A 721 60.46 4.36 -4.55
C ASP A 721 59.61 3.76 -5.70
N THR A 722 59.38 4.59 -6.72
CA THR A 722 58.87 4.31 -8.10
C THR A 722 57.38 4.02 -8.37
N THR A 723 56.87 4.84 -9.32
CA THR A 723 55.74 4.59 -10.26
C THR A 723 54.32 4.44 -9.72
N SER A 724 53.65 5.58 -9.54
CA SER A 724 52.18 5.67 -9.65
C SER A 724 51.73 5.46 -11.11
N ARG A 725 50.79 4.55 -11.37
CA ARG A 725 49.95 4.64 -12.58
C ARG A 725 48.88 5.70 -12.35
N ARG A 726 49.14 6.93 -12.80
CA ARG A 726 48.08 7.88 -13.15
C ARG A 726 47.31 7.32 -14.34
N ALA A 727 46.01 7.60 -14.43
CA ALA A 727 45.33 7.65 -15.73
C ALA A 727 46.10 8.63 -16.63
N MET A 728 46.40 8.27 -17.88
CA MET A 728 47.11 9.15 -18.78
C MET A 728 46.11 10.15 -19.38
N PRO A 729 46.30 11.47 -19.24
CA PRO A 729 45.42 12.43 -19.87
C PRO A 729 45.47 12.26 -21.39
N VAL A 730 44.33 12.45 -22.07
CA VAL A 730 44.19 12.27 -23.51
C VAL A 730 45.30 13.02 -24.27
N PRO A 731 46.05 12.34 -25.16
CA PRO A 731 47.12 12.97 -25.94
C PRO A 731 46.58 14.15 -26.77
N PRO A 732 47.25 15.33 -26.75
CA PRO A 732 46.83 16.49 -27.55
C PRO A 732 46.72 16.23 -29.06
N GLN A 733 47.35 15.16 -29.54
CA GLN A 733 47.27 14.69 -30.93
C GLN A 733 45.85 14.15 -31.27
N LEU A 734 45.20 13.45 -30.34
CA LEU A 734 43.84 12.93 -30.53
C LEU A 734 42.80 14.07 -30.53
N THR A 735 42.91 15.02 -29.58
CA THR A 735 42.02 16.19 -29.57
C THR A 735 42.22 17.08 -30.78
N THR A 736 43.47 17.31 -31.24
CA THR A 736 43.73 18.05 -32.48
C THR A 736 43.12 17.35 -33.69
N TRP A 737 43.27 16.03 -33.82
CA TRP A 737 42.67 15.26 -34.92
C TRP A 737 41.13 15.33 -34.91
N LEU A 738 40.51 15.26 -33.73
CA LEU A 738 39.07 15.40 -33.58
C LEU A 738 38.58 16.82 -33.90
N ASP A 739 39.27 17.87 -33.45
CA ASP A 739 38.96 19.27 -33.81
C ASP A 739 39.14 19.52 -35.33
N GLU A 740 40.07 18.84 -36.00
CA GLU A 740 40.28 18.94 -37.46
C GLU A 740 39.21 18.19 -38.28
N ASN A 741 38.73 17.02 -37.81
CA ASN A 741 37.78 16.19 -38.55
C ASN A 741 36.31 16.45 -38.19
N TYR A 742 36.04 16.84 -36.94
CA TYR A 742 34.71 17.03 -36.36
C TYR A 742 34.62 18.35 -35.57
N ALA A 743 34.99 19.45 -36.23
CA ALA A 743 35.03 20.80 -35.65
C ALA A 743 33.69 21.33 -35.06
N SER A 744 32.56 20.71 -35.41
CA SER A 744 31.21 21.09 -34.98
C SER A 744 30.23 19.93 -35.21
N PRO A 745 29.40 19.54 -34.22
CA PRO A 745 29.58 19.82 -32.79
C PRO A 745 30.93 19.29 -32.29
N ARG A 746 31.41 19.82 -31.16
CA ARG A 746 32.63 19.34 -30.49
C ARG A 746 32.32 18.08 -29.69
N VAL A 747 33.24 17.13 -29.70
CA VAL A 747 33.22 15.95 -28.82
C VAL A 747 33.19 16.40 -27.36
N ASP A 748 32.44 15.70 -26.50
CA ASP A 748 32.44 15.96 -25.06
C ASP A 748 33.74 15.47 -24.39
N PRO A 749 34.45 16.30 -23.59
CA PRO A 749 35.67 15.87 -22.91
C PRO A 749 35.48 14.70 -21.95
N GLU A 750 34.36 14.62 -21.22
CA GLU A 750 34.11 13.52 -20.27
C GLU A 750 33.85 12.20 -21.01
N TRP A 751 33.22 12.25 -22.20
CA TRP A 751 33.12 11.11 -23.11
C TRP A 751 34.48 10.73 -23.69
N LEU A 752 35.29 11.69 -24.13
CA LEU A 752 36.57 11.43 -24.77
C LEU A 752 37.61 10.81 -23.82
N ASP A 753 37.73 11.33 -22.58
CA ASP A 753 38.65 10.79 -21.58
C ASP A 753 38.35 9.30 -21.31
N ALA A 754 37.08 8.96 -21.06
CA ALA A 754 36.68 7.58 -20.76
C ALA A 754 36.67 6.65 -22.00
N CYS A 755 36.41 7.18 -23.19
CA CYS A 755 36.52 6.43 -24.45
C CYS A 755 37.99 6.06 -24.73
N TYR A 756 38.91 7.00 -24.51
CA TYR A 756 40.36 6.79 -24.63
C TYR A 756 40.91 5.81 -23.57
N ASP A 757 40.53 5.96 -22.30
CA ASP A 757 40.91 5.02 -21.23
C ASP A 757 40.39 3.60 -21.54
N TRP A 758 39.19 3.46 -22.11
CA TRP A 758 38.65 2.18 -22.55
C TRP A 758 39.40 1.60 -23.75
N VAL A 759 39.57 2.35 -24.85
CA VAL A 759 40.29 1.89 -26.05
C VAL A 759 41.72 1.43 -25.71
N THR A 760 42.44 2.20 -24.88
CA THR A 760 43.83 1.85 -24.50
C THR A 760 43.88 0.66 -23.53
N THR A 761 42.88 0.50 -22.66
CA THR A 761 42.78 -0.65 -21.74
C THR A 761 42.37 -1.93 -22.46
N GLU A 762 41.29 -1.93 -23.24
CA GLU A 762 40.69 -3.11 -23.87
C GLU A 762 41.58 -3.67 -24.99
N HIS A 763 42.11 -2.79 -25.86
CA HIS A 763 43.01 -3.19 -26.96
C HIS A 763 44.50 -3.21 -26.56
N HIS A 764 44.82 -2.92 -25.29
CA HIS A 764 46.19 -2.90 -24.73
C HIS A 764 47.18 -1.98 -25.50
N LEU A 765 46.69 -0.86 -26.07
CA LEU A 765 47.45 0.00 -26.98
C LEU A 765 48.32 1.03 -26.22
N ASP A 766 49.64 0.93 -26.38
CA ASP A 766 50.60 1.94 -25.87
C ASP A 766 50.48 3.26 -26.67
N PRO A 767 50.13 4.41 -26.03
CA PRO A 767 50.00 5.70 -26.70
C PRO A 767 51.30 6.25 -27.30
N ALA A 768 52.49 5.80 -26.86
CA ALA A 768 53.76 6.22 -27.45
C ALA A 768 54.05 5.54 -28.81
N LEU A 769 53.34 4.45 -29.13
CA LEU A 769 53.62 3.58 -30.28
C LEU A 769 52.42 3.40 -31.23
N HIS A 770 51.18 3.52 -30.73
CA HIS A 770 49.97 3.08 -31.45
C HIS A 770 48.95 4.20 -31.71
N MET A 771 49.33 5.48 -31.67
CA MET A 771 48.41 6.60 -31.92
C MET A 771 47.50 6.46 -33.14
N PRO A 772 47.95 5.95 -34.31
CA PRO A 772 47.06 5.77 -35.46
C PRO A 772 45.90 4.80 -35.18
N ALA A 773 46.15 3.68 -34.49
CA ALA A 773 45.13 2.71 -34.12
C ALA A 773 44.21 3.26 -33.03
N ILE A 774 44.73 4.02 -32.07
CA ILE A 774 43.91 4.71 -31.05
C ILE A 774 42.96 5.71 -31.71
N ILE A 775 43.42 6.48 -32.70
CA ILE A 775 42.58 7.38 -33.51
C ILE A 775 41.51 6.60 -34.27
N GLU A 776 41.87 5.49 -34.93
CA GLU A 776 40.96 4.63 -35.68
C GLU A 776 39.84 4.04 -34.80
N HIS A 777 40.18 3.50 -33.63
CA HIS A 777 39.20 2.98 -32.66
C HIS A 777 38.29 4.08 -32.08
N VAL A 778 38.83 5.28 -31.81
CA VAL A 778 38.02 6.40 -31.28
C VAL A 778 37.11 7.01 -32.36
N ASP A 779 37.55 7.08 -33.62
CA ASP A 779 36.69 7.48 -34.75
C ASP A 779 35.55 6.47 -34.96
N ALA A 780 35.86 5.17 -34.94
CA ALA A 780 34.86 4.12 -35.03
C ALA A 780 33.82 4.20 -33.90
N GLN A 781 34.25 4.37 -32.64
CA GLN A 781 33.34 4.54 -31.51
C GLN A 781 32.49 5.81 -31.58
N LEU A 782 33.06 6.93 -32.05
CA LEU A 782 32.33 8.19 -32.24
C LEU A 782 31.28 8.10 -33.36
N LEU A 783 31.55 7.29 -34.40
CA LEU A 783 30.59 6.99 -35.45
C LEU A 783 29.57 5.91 -35.05
N GLN A 784 29.86 5.04 -34.09
CA GLN A 784 28.89 4.10 -33.51
C GLN A 784 27.90 4.82 -32.56
N SER A 785 28.39 5.72 -31.69
CA SER A 785 27.61 6.36 -30.62
C SER A 785 26.44 7.23 -31.08
N ASP A 786 25.48 7.45 -30.18
CA ASP A 786 24.46 8.50 -30.31
C ASP A 786 25.11 9.87 -30.09
N LEU A 787 24.86 10.85 -30.97
CA LEU A 787 25.51 12.16 -30.84
C LEU A 787 25.08 12.91 -29.56
N CYS A 788 23.96 12.54 -28.93
CA CYS A 788 23.53 13.11 -27.65
C CYS A 788 24.46 12.73 -26.48
N ASP A 789 25.11 11.56 -26.55
CA ASP A 789 26.03 11.06 -25.53
C ASP A 789 27.49 11.50 -25.77
N SER A 790 27.89 11.72 -27.02
CA SER A 790 29.28 11.99 -27.40
C SER A 790 29.63 13.45 -27.67
N MET A 791 28.64 14.37 -27.70
CA MET A 791 28.85 15.76 -28.16
C MET A 791 28.46 16.85 -27.15
N SER A 792 29.36 17.85 -27.05
CA SER A 792 29.18 19.08 -26.28
C SER A 792 27.97 19.87 -26.75
N HIS A 793 26.92 19.92 -25.93
CA HIS A 793 25.65 20.56 -26.27
C HIS A 793 25.80 22.03 -26.71
N GLY A 794 25.13 22.42 -27.79
CA GLY A 794 25.10 23.79 -28.31
C GLY A 794 26.34 24.22 -29.12
N THR A 795 27.21 23.29 -29.49
CA THR A 795 28.41 23.56 -30.32
C THR A 795 28.24 23.20 -31.82
N GLY A 796 27.09 22.63 -32.19
CA GLY A 796 26.74 22.20 -33.55
C GLY A 796 25.90 23.22 -34.32
N ILE A 797 24.64 22.86 -34.59
CA ILE A 797 23.67 23.60 -35.40
C ILE A 797 23.28 24.92 -34.69
N PRO A 798 23.55 26.10 -35.28
CA PRO A 798 23.23 27.36 -34.62
C PRO A 798 21.72 27.60 -34.54
N LEU A 799 21.16 27.68 -33.32
CA LEU A 799 19.72 27.89 -33.07
C LEU A 799 19.04 28.98 -33.94
N PRO A 800 19.67 30.14 -34.26
CA PRO A 800 19.04 31.14 -35.14
C PRO A 800 18.71 30.64 -36.56
N ILE A 801 19.30 29.53 -37.02
CA ILE A 801 19.01 28.99 -38.35
C ILE A 801 17.66 28.26 -38.42
N LEU A 802 17.15 27.78 -37.28
CA LEU A 802 15.86 27.10 -37.17
C LEU A 802 14.68 28.07 -37.36
N THR A 803 14.84 29.34 -36.94
CA THR A 803 13.83 30.40 -37.08
C THR A 803 14.04 31.30 -38.29
N ALA A 804 15.16 31.13 -39.02
CA ALA A 804 15.50 31.96 -40.16
C ALA A 804 14.55 31.75 -41.35
N THR A 805 13.95 32.84 -41.85
CA THR A 805 13.19 32.87 -43.11
C THR A 805 14.04 32.38 -44.30
N SER A 806 15.35 32.69 -44.28
CA SER A 806 16.38 32.20 -45.20
C SER A 806 17.75 32.30 -44.53
N GLY A 807 18.62 31.31 -44.72
CA GLY A 807 19.95 31.22 -44.11
C GLY A 807 20.86 30.20 -44.81
N LEU A 808 22.11 30.08 -44.35
CA LEU A 808 23.13 29.19 -44.91
C LEU A 808 23.97 28.58 -43.79
N LEU A 809 23.96 27.25 -43.65
CA LEU A 809 24.76 26.50 -42.68
C LEU A 809 26.18 26.30 -43.25
N ARG A 810 27.12 27.17 -42.85
CA ARG A 810 28.44 27.30 -43.52
C ARG A 810 29.51 26.31 -43.09
N GLY A 811 29.50 25.88 -41.83
CA GLY A 811 30.53 24.99 -41.29
C GLY A 811 30.41 23.56 -41.84
N PRO A 812 31.47 22.73 -41.75
CA PRO A 812 31.29 21.28 -41.64
C PRO A 812 30.59 21.01 -40.31
N VAL A 813 29.38 20.44 -40.34
CA VAL A 813 28.62 20.07 -39.14
C VAL A 813 28.29 18.58 -39.21
N LEU A 814 28.83 17.78 -38.28
CA LEU A 814 28.46 16.37 -38.16
C LEU A 814 27.02 16.29 -37.62
N VAL A 815 26.19 15.49 -38.31
CA VAL A 815 24.82 15.19 -37.90
C VAL A 815 24.49 13.72 -38.15
N GLU A 816 23.54 13.22 -37.37
CA GLU A 816 22.93 11.90 -37.51
C GLU A 816 21.52 12.02 -38.11
N ILE A 817 21.09 11.03 -38.91
CA ILE A 817 19.68 10.92 -39.33
C ILE A 817 18.84 10.39 -38.17
N THR A 818 17.91 11.20 -37.65
CA THR A 818 16.98 10.79 -36.57
C THR A 818 15.65 10.28 -37.12
N ALA A 819 15.23 10.75 -38.29
CA ALA A 819 14.08 10.23 -39.03
C ALA A 819 14.27 10.37 -40.55
N ILE A 820 13.66 9.47 -41.31
CA ILE A 820 13.63 9.48 -42.79
C ILE A 820 12.21 9.12 -43.28
N THR A 821 11.70 9.83 -44.29
CA THR A 821 10.39 9.55 -44.89
C THR A 821 10.29 10.09 -46.32
N GLU A 822 9.59 9.38 -47.21
CA GLU A 822 9.32 9.81 -48.59
C GLU A 822 8.10 10.75 -48.62
N VAL A 823 8.23 11.95 -49.22
CA VAL A 823 7.14 12.95 -49.25
C VAL A 823 6.48 13.17 -50.61
N GLY A 824 7.10 12.75 -51.71
CA GLY A 824 6.50 12.75 -53.05
C GLY A 824 5.45 11.65 -53.24
N ALA A 825 5.56 10.53 -52.52
CA ALA A 825 4.55 9.47 -52.52
C ALA A 825 3.42 9.70 -51.51
N SER A 826 2.23 9.16 -51.82
CA SER A 826 1.07 9.16 -50.94
C SER A 826 1.32 8.34 -49.68
N ALA A 827 0.95 8.87 -48.51
CA ALA A 827 1.09 8.16 -47.24
C ALA A 827 0.30 6.84 -47.19
N LEU A 828 -0.80 6.72 -47.96
CA LEU A 828 -1.55 5.47 -48.08
C LEU A 828 -0.75 4.40 -48.85
N THR A 829 -0.11 4.79 -49.94
CA THR A 829 0.72 3.89 -50.76
C THR A 829 1.97 3.44 -50.01
N LEU A 830 2.58 4.34 -49.22
CA LEU A 830 3.70 4.00 -48.35
C LEU A 830 3.30 3.02 -47.23
N ASP A 831 2.12 3.18 -46.62
CA ASP A 831 1.63 2.25 -45.58
C ASP A 831 1.27 0.87 -46.18
N GLN A 832 0.73 0.83 -47.40
CA GLN A 832 0.49 -0.42 -48.14
C GLN A 832 1.79 -1.17 -48.46
N ILE A 833 2.82 -0.47 -48.97
CA ILE A 833 4.11 -1.09 -49.27
C ILE A 833 4.81 -1.54 -47.99
N ARG A 834 4.75 -0.76 -46.91
CA ARG A 834 5.26 -1.14 -45.58
C ARG A 834 4.66 -2.47 -45.11
N ILE A 835 3.33 -2.60 -45.10
CA ILE A 835 2.64 -3.84 -44.71
C ILE A 835 3.06 -5.00 -45.62
N THR A 836 3.16 -4.78 -46.93
CA THR A 836 3.56 -5.83 -47.89
C THR A 836 5.02 -6.28 -47.69
N ARG A 837 5.95 -5.40 -47.27
CA ARG A 837 7.31 -5.78 -46.87
C ARG A 837 7.30 -6.58 -45.56
N GLU A 838 6.57 -6.12 -44.55
CA GLU A 838 6.47 -6.77 -43.24
C GLU A 838 5.89 -8.19 -43.34
N GLU A 839 4.83 -8.40 -44.13
CA GLU A 839 4.22 -9.71 -44.37
C GLU A 839 5.17 -10.66 -45.13
N ARG A 840 6.00 -10.13 -46.03
CA ARG A 840 6.96 -10.90 -46.84
C ARG A 840 8.22 -11.28 -46.06
N LEU A 841 8.87 -10.33 -45.39
CA LEU A 841 10.05 -10.59 -44.57
C LEU A 841 9.74 -11.59 -43.43
N ALA A 842 8.53 -11.55 -42.86
CA ALA A 842 8.06 -12.54 -41.89
C ALA A 842 7.83 -13.96 -42.46
N ALA A 843 7.76 -14.13 -43.79
CA ALA A 843 7.58 -15.41 -44.45
C ALA A 843 8.90 -16.03 -44.98
N GLY A 844 9.94 -15.21 -45.20
CA GLY A 844 11.22 -15.62 -45.78
C GLY A 844 12.35 -15.94 -44.79
N ALA A 845 12.07 -15.99 -43.48
CA ALA A 845 13.05 -15.99 -42.38
C ALA A 845 13.87 -17.29 -42.16
N ASP A 846 14.18 -18.02 -43.23
CA ASP A 846 15.04 -19.22 -43.26
C ASP A 846 16.21 -19.09 -44.27
N ALA A 847 16.36 -17.90 -44.89
CA ALA A 847 17.50 -17.51 -45.73
C ALA A 847 18.57 -16.77 -44.90
N GLY A 848 19.85 -16.93 -45.26
CA GLY A 848 21.00 -16.46 -44.47
C GLY A 848 21.37 -14.98 -44.68
N ASP A 849 22.14 -14.44 -43.72
CA ASP A 849 22.37 -13.00 -43.50
C ASP A 849 23.18 -12.22 -44.59
N ASP A 850 23.48 -12.81 -45.74
CA ASP A 850 24.39 -12.26 -46.77
C ASP A 850 23.68 -11.68 -48.03
N GLU A 851 22.34 -11.71 -48.11
CA GLU A 851 21.57 -11.19 -49.27
C GLU A 851 20.82 -9.87 -48.98
N ASN A 852 20.82 -8.93 -49.93
CA ASN A 852 20.11 -7.65 -49.80
C ASN A 852 18.58 -7.86 -49.70
N GLU A 853 17.90 -7.19 -48.77
CA GLU A 853 16.43 -7.22 -48.63
C GLU A 853 15.67 -7.00 -49.96
N ALA A 854 16.23 -6.21 -50.87
CA ALA A 854 15.61 -5.85 -52.14
C ALA A 854 15.58 -6.98 -53.18
N ASP A 855 16.46 -7.97 -53.05
CA ASP A 855 16.67 -9.04 -54.04
C ASP A 855 16.11 -10.40 -53.55
N LEU A 856 15.65 -10.50 -52.30
CA LEU A 856 15.04 -11.69 -51.70
C LEU A 856 13.76 -12.11 -52.45
N GLU A 857 13.82 -13.16 -53.28
CA GLU A 857 12.65 -13.79 -53.89
C GLU A 857 12.02 -14.84 -52.95
N ILE A 858 10.76 -14.64 -52.58
CA ILE A 858 10.00 -15.61 -51.79
C ILE A 858 9.31 -16.59 -52.73
N ASP A 859 9.45 -17.89 -52.43
CA ASP A 859 9.04 -19.00 -53.28
C ASP A 859 7.52 -18.97 -53.58
N GLY A 860 7.17 -18.60 -54.81
CA GLY A 860 5.79 -18.42 -55.27
C GLY A 860 5.19 -17.00 -55.12
N GLU A 861 5.86 -16.05 -54.46
CA GLU A 861 5.39 -14.68 -54.22
C GLU A 861 6.25 -13.58 -54.88
N GLY A 862 7.50 -13.86 -55.24
CA GLY A 862 8.41 -12.92 -55.90
C GLY A 862 9.03 -11.88 -54.94
N PRO A 863 9.83 -10.94 -55.46
CA PRO A 863 10.71 -10.10 -54.65
C PRO A 863 9.99 -9.12 -53.71
N VAL A 864 10.70 -8.68 -52.67
CA VAL A 864 10.22 -7.70 -51.68
C VAL A 864 10.01 -6.31 -52.33
N PRO A 865 8.83 -5.68 -52.19
CA PRO A 865 8.55 -4.42 -52.89
C PRO A 865 9.36 -3.25 -52.30
N ASN A 866 10.06 -2.52 -53.16
CA ASN A 866 10.78 -1.31 -52.78
C ASN A 866 9.86 -0.09 -52.61
N TYR A 867 10.21 0.76 -51.65
CA TYR A 867 9.50 2.04 -51.46
C TYR A 867 9.72 2.95 -52.69
N PRO A 868 8.67 3.67 -53.15
CA PRO A 868 8.83 4.64 -54.23
C PRO A 868 9.76 5.76 -53.79
N ARG A 869 10.76 6.09 -54.61
CA ARG A 869 11.75 7.13 -54.34
C ARG A 869 11.52 8.33 -55.24
N SER A 870 11.09 9.46 -54.66
CA SER A 870 10.80 10.70 -55.39
C SER A 870 11.34 11.95 -54.70
N MET A 871 11.21 12.05 -53.38
CA MET A 871 11.78 13.14 -52.58
C MET A 871 11.78 12.73 -51.10
N LEU A 872 12.98 12.54 -50.55
CA LEU A 872 13.15 12.24 -49.13
C LEU A 872 13.05 13.51 -48.27
N ARG A 873 12.40 13.38 -47.11
CA ARG A 873 12.48 14.30 -45.97
C ARG A 873 13.21 13.59 -44.83
N PHE A 874 14.05 14.35 -44.14
CA PHE A 874 14.82 13.88 -43.00
C PHE A 874 14.55 14.77 -41.79
N GLU A 875 14.85 14.24 -40.60
CA GLU A 875 15.15 15.04 -39.42
C GLU A 875 16.58 14.67 -39.00
N LEU A 876 17.41 15.70 -38.81
CA LEU A 876 18.85 15.57 -38.55
C LEU A 876 19.17 16.16 -37.18
N SER A 877 20.10 15.56 -36.45
CA SER A 877 20.49 16.03 -35.10
C SER A 877 22.00 16.18 -34.98
N ASP A 878 22.46 17.16 -34.18
CA ASP A 878 23.85 17.30 -33.72
C ASP A 878 24.06 16.74 -32.30
N GLY A 879 23.07 16.01 -31.77
CA GLY A 879 23.01 15.53 -30.38
C GLY A 879 22.20 16.42 -29.44
N ALA A 880 22.07 17.73 -29.72
CA ALA A 880 21.36 18.69 -28.87
C ALA A 880 20.24 19.48 -29.60
N THR A 881 20.29 19.51 -30.93
CA THR A 881 19.52 20.41 -31.80
C THR A 881 19.02 19.65 -33.02
N THR A 882 17.70 19.57 -33.22
CA THR A 882 17.12 18.93 -34.42
C THR A 882 16.85 19.95 -35.53
N LEU A 883 17.30 19.64 -36.74
CA LEU A 883 17.11 20.41 -37.98
C LEU A 883 16.29 19.58 -38.98
N PRO A 884 15.05 19.98 -39.30
CA PRO A 884 14.29 19.39 -40.40
C PRO A 884 15.00 19.62 -41.74
N ALA A 885 15.09 18.60 -42.58
CA ALA A 885 15.76 18.68 -43.88
C ALA A 885 14.94 18.00 -44.98
N MET A 886 15.17 18.38 -46.23
CA MET A 886 14.58 17.75 -47.40
C MET A 886 15.58 17.64 -48.55
N GLU A 887 15.42 16.59 -49.34
CA GLU A 887 16.17 16.33 -50.57
C GLU A 887 15.82 17.38 -51.63
N TYR A 888 16.81 18.21 -51.98
CA TYR A 888 16.71 19.22 -53.05
C TYR A 888 17.28 18.71 -54.37
N ARG A 889 18.30 17.85 -54.30
CA ARG A 889 18.70 16.96 -55.41
C ARG A 889 18.81 15.52 -54.91
N PRO A 890 18.45 14.52 -55.74
CA PRO A 890 18.52 13.12 -55.34
C PRO A 890 19.91 12.70 -54.86
N MET A 891 19.95 12.01 -53.71
CA MET A 891 21.14 11.35 -53.16
C MET A 891 20.92 9.83 -53.28
N PRO A 892 21.52 9.14 -54.27
CA PRO A 892 21.34 7.69 -54.46
C PRO A 892 21.75 6.83 -53.26
N GLU A 893 22.65 7.36 -52.42
CA GLU A 893 23.18 6.73 -51.22
C GLU A 893 22.16 6.64 -50.08
N LEU A 894 21.07 7.40 -50.14
CA LEU A 894 20.00 7.41 -49.15
C LEU A 894 18.72 6.81 -49.76
N THR A 895 18.21 5.72 -49.16
CA THR A 895 17.00 5.04 -49.60
C THR A 895 16.14 4.65 -48.40
N LEU A 896 14.85 5.00 -48.46
CA LEU A 896 13.88 4.68 -47.42
C LEU A 896 13.71 3.15 -47.29
N GLY A 897 13.90 2.62 -46.08
CA GLY A 897 13.87 1.18 -45.84
C GLY A 897 15.16 0.44 -46.22
N VAL A 898 16.27 1.17 -46.42
CA VAL A 898 17.63 0.61 -46.59
C VAL A 898 18.66 1.41 -45.78
N THR A 899 18.50 2.74 -45.66
CA THR A 899 19.33 3.56 -44.78
C THR A 899 18.90 3.41 -43.32
N PRO A 900 19.80 3.05 -42.39
CA PRO A 900 19.48 2.93 -40.96
C PRO A 900 19.35 4.31 -40.30
N LEU A 901 18.62 4.37 -39.17
CA LEU A 901 18.64 5.55 -38.29
C LEU A 901 19.94 5.61 -37.47
N GLY A 902 20.35 6.83 -37.12
CA GLY A 902 21.66 7.10 -36.51
C GLY A 902 22.79 7.29 -37.53
N TYR A 903 22.57 7.06 -38.83
CA TYR A 903 23.58 7.19 -39.88
C TYR A 903 24.19 8.60 -39.94
N LYS A 904 25.53 8.70 -39.86
CA LYS A 904 26.25 9.98 -39.76
C LYS A 904 26.64 10.58 -41.11
N MET A 905 26.50 11.89 -41.22
CA MET A 905 26.95 12.72 -42.35
C MET A 905 27.47 14.07 -41.89
N VAL A 906 28.41 14.66 -42.64
CA VAL A 906 28.86 16.04 -42.44
C VAL A 906 28.15 16.94 -43.45
N LEU A 907 27.36 17.89 -42.95
CA LEU A 907 26.74 18.95 -43.75
C LEU A 907 27.74 20.08 -43.99
N LYS A 908 27.72 20.70 -45.18
CA LYS A 908 28.58 21.85 -45.53
C LYS A 908 27.91 22.77 -46.54
N ASN A 909 27.81 24.07 -46.23
CA ASN A 909 27.13 25.08 -47.05
C ASN A 909 25.67 24.75 -47.42
N VAL A 910 24.94 24.08 -46.52
CA VAL A 910 23.53 23.72 -46.72
C VAL A 910 22.64 24.96 -46.63
N PHE A 911 21.78 25.16 -47.63
CA PHE A 911 20.81 26.27 -47.63
C PHE A 911 19.62 25.93 -46.73
N VAL A 912 19.20 26.88 -45.89
CA VAL A 912 18.07 26.71 -44.95
C VAL A 912 17.01 27.76 -45.22
N ARG A 913 15.74 27.37 -45.31
CA ARG A 913 14.63 28.30 -45.59
C ARG A 913 13.42 27.96 -44.72
N ARG A 914 12.98 28.92 -43.90
CA ARG A 914 11.93 28.71 -42.87
C ARG A 914 12.22 27.52 -41.96
N GLY A 915 13.47 27.40 -41.49
CA GLY A 915 13.92 26.30 -40.65
C GLY A 915 14.12 24.94 -41.32
N ILE A 916 13.84 24.79 -42.62
CA ILE A 916 14.05 23.55 -43.37
C ILE A 916 15.34 23.63 -44.18
N ALA A 917 16.24 22.67 -43.99
CA ALA A 917 17.46 22.50 -44.77
C ALA A 917 17.20 21.83 -46.14
N PHE A 918 17.92 22.27 -47.17
CA PHE A 918 17.82 21.78 -48.55
C PHE A 918 19.11 21.05 -48.92
N LEU A 919 19.05 19.71 -48.98
CA LEU A 919 20.21 18.84 -49.18
C LEU A 919 20.46 18.55 -50.66
N GLU A 920 21.70 18.67 -51.10
CA GLU A 920 22.18 18.18 -52.39
C GLU A 920 23.56 17.54 -52.22
N PRO A 921 23.99 16.58 -53.08
CA PRO A 921 25.25 15.85 -52.90
C PRO A 921 26.51 16.72 -52.76
N ALA A 922 26.50 17.96 -53.29
CA ALA A 922 27.62 18.89 -53.15
C ALA A 922 27.79 19.47 -51.72
N CYS A 923 26.78 19.30 -50.86
CA CYS A 923 26.69 19.88 -49.52
C CYS A 923 26.63 18.83 -48.40
N VAL A 924 26.80 17.55 -48.73
CA VAL A 924 26.74 16.41 -47.80
C VAL A 924 27.96 15.52 -48.02
N THR A 925 28.60 15.08 -46.95
CA THR A 925 29.65 14.05 -46.99
C THR A 925 29.24 12.92 -46.06
N PHE A 926 28.94 11.75 -46.62
CA PHE A 926 28.55 10.58 -45.83
C PHE A 926 29.76 10.06 -45.04
N LYS A 927 29.57 9.80 -43.75
CA LYS A 927 30.55 9.15 -42.87
C LYS A 927 30.18 7.69 -42.64
N GLY A 928 28.88 7.45 -42.41
CA GLY A 928 28.29 6.12 -42.28
C GLY A 928 28.54 5.46 -40.92
N TYR A 929 27.48 4.88 -40.36
CA TYR A 929 27.49 3.78 -39.38
C TYR A 929 26.03 3.39 -39.07
N GLN A 930 25.86 2.24 -38.42
CA GLN A 930 24.61 1.76 -37.82
C GLN A 930 24.55 2.14 -36.33
N THR A 931 23.35 2.34 -35.77
CA THR A 931 23.16 2.57 -34.32
C THR A 931 21.93 1.77 -33.85
N GLU A 932 22.18 0.56 -33.33
CA GLU A 932 21.18 -0.49 -33.06
C GLU A 932 19.90 0.01 -32.36
N ASP A 933 20.04 0.80 -31.29
CA ASP A 933 18.94 1.33 -30.47
C ASP A 933 17.87 2.11 -31.26
N ARG A 934 18.29 2.81 -32.34
CA ARG A 934 17.39 3.66 -33.13
C ARG A 934 16.77 2.92 -34.31
N GLU A 935 17.45 1.91 -34.83
CA GLU A 935 16.91 1.02 -35.86
C GLU A 935 15.74 0.19 -35.31
N ALA A 936 15.85 -0.28 -34.07
CA ALA A 936 14.75 -0.93 -33.34
C ALA A 936 13.48 -0.06 -33.17
N LEU A 937 13.57 1.26 -33.37
CA LEU A 937 12.44 2.20 -33.39
C LEU A 937 11.97 2.60 -34.79
N GLN A 938 12.79 2.38 -35.83
CA GLN A 938 12.61 2.95 -37.18
C GLN A 938 11.25 2.61 -37.80
N GLN A 939 10.81 1.35 -37.72
CA GLN A 939 9.51 0.92 -38.24
C GLN A 939 8.32 1.56 -37.49
N ALA A 940 8.41 1.66 -36.15
CA ALA A 940 7.36 2.22 -35.32
C ALA A 940 7.19 3.74 -35.53
N ASP A 941 8.31 4.45 -35.68
CA ASP A 941 8.34 5.90 -35.90
C ASP A 941 7.92 6.27 -37.33
N PHE A 942 8.33 5.49 -38.33
CA PHE A 942 7.85 5.63 -39.71
C PHE A 942 6.33 5.38 -39.80
N ALA A 943 5.82 4.32 -39.15
CA ALA A 943 4.38 4.05 -39.08
C ALA A 943 3.60 5.17 -38.34
N ARG A 944 4.17 5.76 -37.27
CA ARG A 944 3.59 6.95 -36.60
C ARG A 944 3.48 8.13 -37.57
N GLY A 945 4.56 8.43 -38.30
CA GLY A 945 4.60 9.52 -39.30
C GLY A 945 3.56 9.35 -40.42
N LEU A 946 3.39 8.13 -40.95
CA LEU A 946 2.37 7.84 -41.95
C LEU A 946 0.93 8.00 -41.41
N ARG A 947 0.66 7.56 -40.18
CA ARG A 947 -0.67 7.72 -39.56
C ARG A 947 -1.05 9.20 -39.38
N CYS A 948 -0.11 10.03 -38.95
CA CYS A 948 -0.32 11.47 -38.82
C CYS A 948 -0.57 12.14 -40.19
N ARG A 949 0.17 11.74 -41.24
CA ARG A 949 -0.08 12.20 -42.63
C ARG A 949 -1.46 11.75 -43.18
N LEU A 950 -2.02 10.66 -42.67
CA LEU A 950 -3.37 10.17 -42.99
C LEU A 950 -4.47 10.80 -42.13
N GLY A 951 -4.16 11.82 -41.32
CA GLY A 951 -5.14 12.50 -40.46
C GLY A 951 -5.72 11.62 -39.34
N ARG A 952 -5.09 10.48 -39.06
CA ARG A 952 -5.45 9.60 -37.93
C ARG A 952 -4.79 10.15 -36.66
N PRO A 953 -5.45 10.06 -35.48
CA PRO A 953 -4.86 10.53 -34.24
C PRO A 953 -3.54 9.81 -33.96
N GLU A 954 -2.56 10.56 -33.47
CA GLU A 954 -1.30 10.03 -32.99
C GLU A 954 -1.59 9.00 -31.88
N PRO A 955 -1.07 7.77 -31.98
CA PRO A 955 -1.27 6.78 -30.93
C PRO A 955 -0.49 7.21 -29.69
N GLU A 956 -1.09 7.07 -28.49
CA GLU A 956 -0.43 7.41 -27.23
C GLU A 956 0.98 6.78 -27.13
N PRO A 957 1.94 7.38 -26.39
CA PRO A 957 3.29 6.82 -26.24
C PRO A 957 3.31 5.38 -25.69
N GLN A 958 2.21 4.94 -25.09
CA GLN A 958 1.91 3.55 -24.73
C GLN A 958 1.75 2.58 -25.93
N VAL A 959 1.91 3.01 -27.18
CA VAL A 959 1.77 2.16 -28.39
C VAL A 959 3.12 1.82 -29.04
N ALA A 960 4.03 2.77 -29.20
CA ALA A 960 5.33 2.54 -29.87
C ALA A 960 6.18 1.43 -29.22
N GLN A 961 6.22 1.36 -27.88
CA GLN A 961 7.05 0.42 -27.09
C GLN A 961 6.67 -1.08 -27.15
N ALA A 962 5.84 -1.52 -28.11
CA ALA A 962 5.67 -2.94 -28.45
C ALA A 962 5.82 -3.20 -29.96
N ILE A 963 6.21 -2.16 -30.70
CA ILE A 963 7.06 -2.25 -31.91
C ILE A 963 8.23 -3.23 -31.64
N MET A 964 8.92 -2.91 -30.53
CA MET A 964 10.21 -3.46 -30.11
C MET A 964 10.15 -4.76 -29.29
N ALA A 965 9.01 -5.48 -29.28
CA ALA A 965 8.76 -6.57 -28.33
C ALA A 965 8.93 -7.99 -28.91
N GLN A 966 9.70 -8.12 -29.99
CA GLN A 966 10.14 -9.42 -30.53
C GLN A 966 11.65 -9.58 -30.35
N PRO A 967 12.16 -10.79 -30.06
CA PRO A 967 13.60 -11.02 -29.95
C PRO A 967 14.24 -11.07 -31.35
N ALA A 968 15.26 -10.24 -31.57
CA ALA A 968 16.12 -10.36 -32.74
C ALA A 968 17.03 -11.61 -32.64
N PRO A 969 17.56 -12.14 -33.76
CA PRO A 969 18.66 -13.10 -33.75
C PRO A 969 19.90 -12.53 -33.04
N ASN A 970 20.79 -13.39 -32.56
CA ASN A 970 22.04 -12.96 -31.93
C ASN A 970 23.04 -12.48 -33.00
N PRO A 971 23.51 -11.22 -32.98
CA PRO A 971 24.60 -10.79 -33.83
C PRO A 971 25.95 -11.38 -33.37
N PRO A 972 27.00 -11.33 -34.21
CA PRO A 972 28.37 -11.67 -33.82
C PRO A 972 28.91 -10.78 -32.69
N ALA A 973 30.02 -11.19 -32.06
CA ALA A 973 30.56 -10.50 -30.90
C ALA A 973 31.33 -9.22 -31.27
N GLU A 974 30.71 -8.06 -31.09
CA GLU A 974 31.35 -6.74 -31.15
C GLU A 974 31.51 -6.04 -29.79
N ILE A 975 32.31 -4.96 -29.79
CA ILE A 975 33.05 -4.44 -28.64
C ILE A 975 32.31 -3.25 -28.02
N ARG A 976 31.79 -3.41 -26.80
CA ARG A 976 30.84 -2.46 -26.18
C ARG A 976 31.54 -1.35 -25.37
N SER A 977 31.35 -0.09 -25.78
CA SER A 977 31.80 1.08 -25.02
C SER A 977 31.07 1.24 -23.67
N PRO A 978 31.74 1.69 -22.57
CA PRO A 978 31.16 1.71 -21.22
C PRO A 978 30.26 2.92 -20.90
N LEU A 979 30.14 3.89 -21.80
CA LEU A 979 29.87 5.30 -21.43
C LEU A 979 28.41 5.71 -21.20
N ARG A 980 27.44 4.79 -21.30
CA ARG A 980 26.03 5.10 -21.59
C ARG A 980 25.14 5.54 -20.41
N GLU A 981 25.70 6.12 -19.34
CA GLU A 981 24.96 6.41 -18.11
C GLU A 981 24.94 7.89 -17.66
N ILE A 982 25.59 8.82 -18.38
CA ILE A 982 25.91 10.16 -17.84
C ILE A 982 24.91 11.27 -18.25
N SER A 983 24.30 11.21 -19.45
CA SER A 983 23.54 12.33 -20.04
C SER A 983 22.05 12.41 -19.64
N PRO A 984 21.55 13.57 -19.12
CA PRO A 984 20.13 13.82 -18.86
C PRO A 984 19.45 14.69 -19.95
N PRO A 985 18.14 14.49 -20.25
CA PRO A 985 17.48 15.16 -21.37
C PRO A 985 17.17 16.65 -21.15
N PRO A 986 17.18 17.49 -22.21
CA PRO A 986 16.84 18.91 -22.14
C PRO A 986 15.33 19.15 -21.92
N SER A 987 14.98 20.30 -21.34
CA SER A 987 13.59 20.73 -21.09
C SER A 987 13.24 22.01 -21.88
N PRO A 988 12.01 22.14 -22.43
CA PRO A 988 11.68 23.19 -23.39
C PRO A 988 11.43 24.57 -22.75
N THR A 989 11.93 25.62 -23.41
CA THR A 989 11.63 27.01 -23.09
C THR A 989 10.44 27.54 -23.90
N LEU A 990 9.48 28.20 -23.24
CA LEU A 990 8.44 28.99 -23.92
C LEU A 990 8.86 30.47 -23.97
N PRO A 991 8.76 31.15 -25.13
CA PRO A 991 9.00 32.58 -25.22
C PRO A 991 7.83 33.39 -24.62
N VAL A 992 8.17 34.53 -24.03
CA VAL A 992 7.22 35.61 -23.74
C VAL A 992 7.15 36.48 -24.99
N ASP A 993 5.95 36.93 -25.37
CA ASP A 993 5.80 38.04 -26.28
C ASP A 993 4.62 38.93 -25.89
N SER A 994 4.71 40.22 -26.20
CA SER A 994 3.80 41.24 -25.65
C SER A 994 3.62 42.42 -26.59
N HIS A 995 2.39 42.85 -26.85
CA HIS A 995 2.10 44.23 -27.26
C HIS A 995 0.69 44.68 -26.88
N HIS A 996 0.50 46.00 -26.80
CA HIS A 996 -0.69 46.65 -26.25
C HIS A 996 -1.81 46.85 -27.28
N HIS A 997 -3.06 46.98 -26.79
CA HIS A 997 -3.71 48.30 -26.78
C HIS A 997 -4.74 48.39 -25.63
N SER A 998 -5.32 49.57 -25.47
CA SER A 998 -5.83 50.17 -24.23
C SER A 998 -7.36 50.23 -24.12
N ASP A 999 -7.86 50.17 -22.88
CA ASP A 999 -9.10 50.78 -22.31
C ASP A 999 -10.46 50.47 -23.01
N ASP A 1000 -11.60 50.25 -22.33
CA ASP A 1000 -12.18 51.08 -21.27
C ASP A 1000 -13.24 50.30 -20.41
N GLU A 1001 -14.02 51.00 -19.56
CA GLU A 1001 -14.79 50.46 -18.41
C GLU A 1001 -16.11 49.64 -18.62
N ASP A 1002 -16.45 48.91 -17.54
CA ASP A 1002 -17.77 48.66 -16.91
C ASP A 1002 -18.78 47.59 -17.41
N GLN A 1003 -19.63 47.14 -16.47
CA GLN A 1003 -20.60 46.03 -16.57
C GLN A 1003 -22.06 46.51 -16.85
N PRO A 1004 -23.09 45.63 -16.80
CA PRO A 1004 -23.35 44.56 -17.76
C PRO A 1004 -24.73 44.73 -18.43
N ARG A 1005 -24.98 44.12 -19.61
CA ARG A 1005 -26.30 44.17 -20.28
C ARG A 1005 -26.88 42.81 -20.70
N ARG A 1006 -28.17 42.61 -20.37
CA ARG A 1006 -29.00 41.44 -20.69
C ARG A 1006 -29.47 41.44 -22.16
N ARG A 1007 -29.61 40.25 -22.76
CA ARG A 1007 -30.75 39.80 -23.61
C ARG A 1007 -30.65 38.28 -23.82
N ARG A 1008 -31.66 37.51 -23.40
CA ARG A 1008 -32.91 37.09 -24.11
C ARG A 1008 -32.69 35.96 -25.14
N VAL A 1009 -33.33 34.83 -24.86
CA VAL A 1009 -33.49 33.64 -25.71
C VAL A 1009 -34.60 33.85 -26.76
N PRO A 1010 -34.46 33.26 -27.95
CA PRO A 1010 -35.55 32.63 -28.70
C PRO A 1010 -35.33 31.11 -28.84
N ALA A 1011 -36.41 30.34 -28.94
CA ALA A 1011 -36.37 28.88 -29.08
C ALA A 1011 -36.65 28.43 -30.53
N PRO A 1012 -36.20 27.23 -30.94
CA PRO A 1012 -36.65 26.60 -32.18
C PRO A 1012 -37.90 25.71 -31.96
N MET A 1013 -38.79 25.67 -32.94
CA MET A 1013 -39.80 24.61 -33.10
C MET A 1013 -39.43 23.69 -34.29
N SER A 1014 -40.05 22.52 -34.32
CA SER A 1014 -39.79 21.44 -35.28
C SER A 1014 -40.44 21.61 -36.66
N THR A 1015 -39.80 21.06 -37.69
CA THR A 1015 -40.45 20.34 -38.82
C THR A 1015 -39.58 19.13 -39.20
N ALA A 1016 -40.14 18.15 -39.94
CA ALA A 1016 -39.47 16.86 -40.20
C ALA A 1016 -39.86 16.23 -41.55
N SER A 1017 -38.96 15.41 -42.13
CA SER A 1017 -39.17 14.35 -43.15
C SER A 1017 -37.91 13.45 -43.14
N SER A 1018 -37.92 12.10 -43.11
CA SER A 1018 -38.52 11.09 -44.01
C SER A 1018 -37.85 11.04 -45.40
N SER A 1019 -37.39 9.92 -45.98
CA SER A 1019 -37.28 8.48 -45.57
C SER A 1019 -36.22 7.79 -46.48
N THR A 1020 -36.02 6.47 -46.72
CA THR A 1020 -36.55 5.11 -46.38
C THR A 1020 -35.42 4.09 -46.73
N LEU A 1021 -35.36 2.78 -46.42
CA LEU A 1021 -36.17 1.86 -45.58
C LEU A 1021 -35.20 1.06 -44.63
N VAL A 1022 -34.88 -0.25 -44.56
CA VAL A 1022 -35.31 -1.59 -45.05
C VAL A 1022 -34.92 -2.56 -43.89
N THR A 1023 -35.82 -3.01 -43.00
CA THR A 1023 -36.52 -4.34 -42.90
C THR A 1023 -35.64 -5.61 -42.92
N SER A 1024 -35.92 -6.68 -42.16
CA SER A 1024 -37.13 -7.10 -41.38
C SER A 1024 -36.76 -8.23 -40.38
N SER A 1025 -37.55 -8.72 -39.40
CA SER A 1025 -38.66 -8.21 -38.55
C SER A 1025 -39.09 -9.32 -37.54
N TYR A 1026 -40.14 -9.08 -36.71
CA TYR A 1026 -40.93 -10.07 -35.93
C TYR A 1026 -40.31 -10.65 -34.63
N PHE A 1027 -41.00 -10.76 -33.47
CA PHE A 1027 -42.32 -10.31 -32.94
C PHE A 1027 -42.13 -10.04 -31.41
N SER A 1028 -42.89 -9.22 -30.65
CA SER A 1028 -43.80 -8.09 -30.95
C SER A 1028 -44.27 -7.34 -29.68
N SER A 1029 -45.08 -6.29 -29.90
CA SER A 1029 -46.03 -5.56 -29.02
C SER A 1029 -46.79 -6.38 -27.94
N SER A 1030 -47.25 -5.78 -26.82
CA SER A 1030 -48.18 -4.63 -26.77
C SER A 1030 -48.12 -3.67 -25.56
N ASN A 1031 -48.58 -2.43 -25.77
CA ASN A 1031 -48.62 -1.30 -24.82
C ASN A 1031 -49.87 -1.27 -23.92
N ALA A 1032 -49.76 -0.63 -22.73
CA ALA A 1032 -50.74 0.36 -22.26
C ALA A 1032 -50.22 1.21 -21.07
N GLY A 1033 -50.63 2.49 -21.01
CA GLY A 1033 -50.66 3.36 -19.83
C GLY A 1033 -51.98 4.16 -19.84
N PRO A 1034 -52.19 5.25 -19.04
CA PRO A 1034 -51.25 5.96 -18.18
C PRO A 1034 -51.79 6.24 -16.74
N ALA A 1035 -51.17 7.19 -16.02
CA ALA A 1035 -51.49 7.69 -14.66
C ALA A 1035 -52.68 8.70 -14.66
N PRO A 1036 -53.00 9.54 -13.62
CA PRO A 1036 -52.37 9.75 -12.28
C PRO A 1036 -53.31 10.05 -11.07
N ARG A 1037 -52.78 10.21 -9.83
CA ARG A 1037 -52.96 11.41 -8.93
C ARG A 1037 -52.39 11.26 -7.50
N ARG A 1038 -52.44 12.37 -6.73
CA ARG A 1038 -51.93 12.60 -5.36
C ARG A 1038 -52.86 12.02 -4.27
N GLY A 1039 -52.30 11.68 -3.09
CA GLY A 1039 -53.02 11.35 -1.85
C GLY A 1039 -52.07 11.44 -0.64
N ASN A 1040 -52.58 11.56 0.60
CA ASN A 1040 -51.76 11.87 1.79
C ASN A 1040 -52.37 11.30 3.10
N ILE A 1041 -51.54 10.76 4.02
CA ILE A 1041 -51.81 10.42 5.44
C ILE A 1041 -52.84 9.27 5.71
N GLY A 1042 -52.62 8.40 6.71
CA GLY A 1042 -53.75 7.55 7.23
C GLY A 1042 -53.53 6.20 7.95
N ILE A 1043 -52.61 6.09 8.92
CA ILE A 1043 -52.75 5.37 10.22
C ILE A 1043 -53.80 4.19 10.38
N VAL A 1044 -53.28 2.97 10.62
CA VAL A 1044 -53.69 1.94 11.65
C VAL A 1044 -54.78 0.84 11.39
N LEU A 1045 -54.55 -0.31 12.07
CA LEU A 1045 -55.34 -1.55 12.31
C LEU A 1045 -55.16 -2.81 11.41
N SER A 1046 -55.14 -3.95 12.13
CA SER A 1046 -55.30 -5.38 11.77
C SER A 1046 -56.50 -5.92 12.62
N PRO A 1047 -56.92 -7.23 12.67
CA PRO A 1047 -56.29 -8.49 12.21
C PRO A 1047 -57.29 -9.55 11.64
N THR A 1048 -56.97 -10.85 11.83
CA THR A 1048 -57.71 -12.12 11.55
C THR A 1048 -57.39 -12.85 10.23
N ARG A 1049 -57.54 -14.18 10.07
CA ARG A 1049 -57.09 -15.40 10.83
C ARG A 1049 -58.01 -16.60 10.46
N ALA A 1050 -57.49 -17.59 9.72
CA ALA A 1050 -58.07 -18.95 9.63
C ALA A 1050 -57.02 -19.98 9.11
N GLY A 1051 -57.27 -21.27 9.37
CA GLY A 1051 -56.63 -22.48 8.79
C GLY A 1051 -57.73 -23.58 8.74
N PRO A 1052 -57.46 -24.90 8.86
CA PRO A 1052 -56.21 -25.66 8.90
C PRO A 1052 -56.18 -26.79 7.82
N ILE A 1053 -56.01 -28.08 8.20
CA ILE A 1053 -56.08 -29.34 7.40
C ILE A 1053 -54.82 -29.62 6.53
N GLU A 1054 -54.27 -30.85 6.43
CA GLU A 1054 -54.03 -31.97 7.38
C GLU A 1054 -53.02 -32.96 6.73
N ILE A 1055 -52.56 -33.98 7.46
CA ILE A 1055 -51.70 -35.07 6.93
C ILE A 1055 -52.29 -36.40 7.40
N ASP A 1056 -52.51 -37.33 6.47
CA ASP A 1056 -52.98 -38.71 6.71
C ASP A 1056 -52.00 -39.72 6.07
N SER A 1057 -52.09 -41.00 6.49
CA SER A 1057 -51.11 -42.04 6.15
C SER A 1057 -51.69 -43.37 5.65
N ASP A 1058 -50.80 -44.19 5.09
CA ASP A 1058 -50.86 -45.66 4.93
C ASP A 1058 -51.89 -46.31 3.98
N SER A 1059 -51.41 -47.02 2.95
CA SER A 1059 -51.43 -48.51 2.87
C SER A 1059 -51.31 -49.10 1.44
N GLU A 1060 -50.38 -50.05 1.32
CA GLU A 1060 -50.35 -51.28 0.48
C GLU A 1060 -50.84 -51.30 -0.99
N ASN A 1061 -49.92 -51.65 -1.92
CA ASN A 1061 -49.97 -52.94 -2.64
C ASN A 1061 -48.65 -53.24 -3.43
N GLU A 1062 -48.31 -54.52 -3.57
CA GLU A 1062 -47.24 -55.08 -4.42
C GLU A 1062 -47.85 -55.64 -5.76
N PRO A 1063 -47.14 -56.23 -6.77
CA PRO A 1063 -45.88 -57.00 -6.70
C PRO A 1063 -44.85 -56.82 -7.85
N VAL A 1064 -43.74 -57.57 -7.76
CA VAL A 1064 -42.60 -57.66 -8.72
C VAL A 1064 -42.70 -58.93 -9.61
N PRO A 1065 -42.43 -58.90 -10.95
CA PRO A 1065 -41.31 -59.70 -11.50
C PRO A 1065 -40.67 -59.35 -12.89
N LYS A 1066 -39.35 -59.63 -13.00
CA LYS A 1066 -38.58 -60.17 -14.17
C LYS A 1066 -38.12 -59.29 -15.38
N ALA A 1067 -37.03 -59.78 -16.00
CA ALA A 1067 -36.31 -59.40 -17.24
C ALA A 1067 -35.74 -60.71 -17.90
N PRO A 1068 -34.86 -60.77 -18.95
CA PRO A 1068 -34.31 -59.79 -19.92
C PRO A 1068 -34.84 -60.12 -21.37
N PRO A 1069 -34.14 -60.30 -22.54
CA PRO A 1069 -32.74 -60.13 -23.06
C PRO A 1069 -32.64 -58.99 -24.13
N GLY A 1070 -31.67 -58.81 -25.07
CA GLY A 1070 -30.33 -59.37 -25.39
C GLY A 1070 -29.84 -59.06 -26.83
N LEU A 1071 -28.62 -59.54 -27.21
CA LEU A 1071 -27.94 -59.48 -28.55
C LEU A 1071 -27.48 -58.06 -29.04
N GLU A 1072 -26.41 -57.83 -29.84
CA GLU A 1072 -25.39 -58.72 -30.49
C GLU A 1072 -24.00 -58.02 -30.74
N ARG A 1073 -23.04 -58.66 -31.45
CA ARG A 1073 -21.67 -58.19 -31.81
C ARG A 1073 -21.22 -58.66 -33.21
N PRO A 1074 -20.22 -58.01 -33.87
CA PRO A 1074 -18.88 -58.66 -34.10
C PRO A 1074 -17.67 -57.67 -33.90
N ILE A 1075 -16.45 -58.04 -33.42
CA ILE A 1075 -15.31 -58.82 -34.01
C ILE A 1075 -14.75 -58.13 -35.28
N ILE A 1076 -13.46 -57.74 -35.48
CA ILE A 1076 -12.06 -58.17 -35.13
C ILE A 1076 -11.34 -57.02 -34.33
N GLY A 1077 -10.09 -56.95 -33.79
CA GLY A 1077 -8.80 -57.73 -33.71
C GLY A 1077 -7.60 -56.97 -34.35
N LEU A 1078 -6.28 -57.15 -34.09
CA LEU A 1078 -5.46 -57.96 -33.14
C LEU A 1078 -4.03 -57.34 -32.95
N LYS A 1079 -3.29 -57.68 -31.85
CA LYS A 1079 -1.80 -57.56 -31.61
C LYS A 1079 -1.17 -56.14 -31.46
N SER A 1080 -0.17 -55.86 -30.58
CA SER A 1080 0.52 -56.66 -29.53
C SER A 1080 1.17 -55.77 -28.41
N THR A 1081 1.26 -56.30 -27.17
CA THR A 1081 2.26 -56.10 -26.05
C THR A 1081 3.14 -54.83 -25.98
N ARG A 1082 3.51 -54.23 -24.82
CA ARG A 1082 3.44 -54.46 -23.33
C ARG A 1082 3.82 -53.10 -22.66
N ARG A 1083 3.77 -52.79 -21.35
CA ARG A 1083 3.80 -53.51 -20.05
C ARG A 1083 3.37 -52.55 -18.89
N THR A 1084 2.77 -53.04 -17.78
CA THR A 1084 2.80 -52.51 -16.36
C THR A 1084 2.53 -51.01 -16.06
N THR A 1085 1.76 -50.55 -15.06
CA THR A 1085 1.00 -51.11 -13.88
C THR A 1085 0.07 -50.01 -13.32
N PRO A 1086 -1.10 -50.27 -12.67
CA PRO A 1086 -1.12 -50.41 -11.18
C PRO A 1086 -2.30 -51.20 -10.52
N PHE A 1087 -2.13 -51.51 -9.22
CA PHE A 1087 -3.09 -51.68 -8.10
C PHE A 1087 -4.49 -52.37 -8.22
N ALA A 1088 -4.67 -53.42 -7.39
CA ALA A 1088 -5.88 -53.75 -6.56
C ALA A 1088 -7.21 -54.12 -7.28
N PRO A 1089 -8.35 -54.45 -6.59
CA PRO A 1089 -8.61 -54.68 -5.14
C PRO A 1089 -9.45 -55.96 -4.80
N SER A 1090 -9.72 -56.23 -3.50
CA SER A 1090 -11.07 -56.43 -2.87
C SER A 1090 -11.15 -57.39 -1.65
N HIS A 1091 -11.60 -56.85 -0.49
CA HIS A 1091 -12.70 -57.27 0.44
C HIS A 1091 -13.09 -58.75 0.74
N PRO A 1092 -13.86 -59.07 1.84
CA PRO A 1092 -14.23 -58.29 3.06
C PRO A 1092 -14.29 -59.11 4.41
N THR A 1093 -14.90 -58.49 5.44
CA THR A 1093 -15.70 -59.04 6.59
C THR A 1093 -15.10 -59.41 7.97
N ASN A 1094 -15.81 -58.89 9.00
CA ASN A 1094 -16.05 -59.35 10.39
C ASN A 1094 -14.98 -59.18 11.50
N ASP A 1095 -15.40 -58.57 12.61
CA ASP A 1095 -14.81 -58.62 13.96
C ASP A 1095 -15.17 -59.96 14.66
N PRO A 1096 -14.65 -60.31 15.87
CA PRO A 1096 -13.57 -59.73 16.70
C PRO A 1096 -12.47 -60.84 16.95
N PRO A 1097 -11.70 -60.96 18.08
CA PRO A 1097 -11.43 -60.10 19.25
C PRO A 1097 -9.93 -60.04 19.67
N SER A 1098 -9.68 -59.73 20.95
CA SER A 1098 -8.52 -60.08 21.83
C SER A 1098 -7.18 -59.36 21.69
N ASP A 1099 -6.56 -59.22 22.86
CA ASP A 1099 -5.25 -58.62 23.16
C ASP A 1099 -4.05 -59.53 22.80
N ASP A 1100 -2.85 -59.02 23.17
CA ASP A 1100 -1.57 -59.71 23.40
C ASP A 1100 -0.53 -59.67 22.26
N TYR A 1101 0.73 -59.86 22.67
CA TYR A 1101 2.01 -59.52 22.02
C TYR A 1101 2.29 -58.01 21.88
N GLY A 1102 3.48 -57.52 22.25
CA GLY A 1102 4.60 -58.22 22.87
C GLY A 1102 5.90 -57.43 22.73
N ASP A 1103 6.79 -57.51 23.71
CA ASP A 1103 7.97 -56.66 23.78
C ASP A 1103 8.99 -56.90 22.66
N MET A 1104 9.60 -55.81 22.19
CA MET A 1104 10.90 -55.84 21.52
C MET A 1104 11.69 -54.60 21.99
N GLU A 1105 12.62 -54.83 22.91
CA GLU A 1105 13.52 -53.81 23.45
C GLU A 1105 14.65 -53.44 22.47
N MET A 1106 15.07 -52.17 22.49
CA MET A 1106 16.34 -51.54 22.04
C MET A 1106 16.03 -50.13 21.45
N ASP A 1107 16.79 -49.06 21.71
CA ASP A 1107 18.05 -48.92 22.47
C ASP A 1107 18.00 -47.71 23.44
N ASP A 1108 18.52 -47.87 24.66
CA ASP A 1108 18.60 -46.79 25.67
C ASP A 1108 19.58 -45.64 25.32
N ALA A 1109 20.38 -45.80 24.26
CA ALA A 1109 21.45 -44.87 23.89
C ALA A 1109 20.95 -43.45 23.51
N PHE A 1110 19.67 -43.27 23.18
CA PHE A 1110 19.11 -41.99 22.72
C PHE A 1110 18.50 -41.12 23.83
N LEU A 1111 18.29 -41.67 25.04
CA LEU A 1111 17.70 -40.93 26.17
C LEU A 1111 18.72 -40.16 27.02
N GLU A 1112 19.98 -40.59 27.04
CA GLU A 1112 21.02 -39.99 27.90
C GLU A 1112 21.67 -38.71 27.34
N GLU A 1113 21.43 -38.38 26.06
CA GLU A 1113 21.93 -37.15 25.42
C GLU A 1113 20.92 -35.99 25.55
N LEU A 1114 19.62 -36.27 25.48
CA LEU A 1114 18.56 -35.27 25.70
C LEU A 1114 18.52 -34.71 27.13
N GLN A 1115 18.98 -35.48 28.14
CA GLN A 1115 19.04 -35.00 29.53
C GLN A 1115 20.23 -34.08 29.84
N LYS A 1116 21.18 -33.89 28.92
CA LYS A 1116 22.35 -33.02 29.12
C LYS A 1116 22.12 -31.56 28.68
N ALA A 1117 20.95 -31.23 28.11
CA ALA A 1117 20.65 -29.91 27.55
C ALA A 1117 19.92 -28.92 28.51
N GLU A 1118 19.21 -29.39 29.54
CA GLU A 1118 18.38 -28.53 30.42
C GLU A 1118 19.00 -28.26 31.82
N ALA A 1119 20.34 -28.21 31.92
CA ALA A 1119 21.06 -28.12 33.19
C ALA A 1119 21.90 -26.82 33.40
N GLN A 1120 21.58 -25.73 32.71
CA GLN A 1120 22.12 -24.36 32.93
C GLN A 1120 21.03 -23.34 32.56
N SER A 1121 20.63 -22.35 33.37
CA SER A 1121 21.01 -22.00 34.75
C SER A 1121 19.90 -21.17 35.43
N ILE A 1122 19.87 -21.09 36.77
CA ILE A 1122 19.42 -19.96 37.64
C ILE A 1122 19.32 -20.46 39.10
N THR A 1123 20.19 -19.97 39.98
CA THR A 1123 19.99 -19.95 41.45
C THR A 1123 20.83 -18.82 42.06
N PRO A 1124 20.29 -17.98 42.96
CA PRO A 1124 21.04 -16.91 43.61
C PRO A 1124 21.85 -17.40 44.82
N ALA A 1125 22.97 -16.74 45.11
CA ALA A 1125 23.80 -17.03 46.27
C ALA A 1125 23.38 -16.25 47.53
N VAL A 1126 23.50 -16.88 48.70
CA VAL A 1126 23.35 -16.26 50.03
C VAL A 1126 24.64 -16.48 50.83
N PRO A 1127 25.32 -15.42 51.32
CA PRO A 1127 26.50 -15.57 52.18
C PRO A 1127 26.13 -15.88 53.63
N ARG A 1128 27.01 -16.57 54.37
CA ARG A 1128 26.88 -16.88 55.80
C ARG A 1128 27.72 -15.95 56.68
N THR A 1129 27.42 -16.01 57.98
CA THR A 1129 27.90 -15.15 59.08
C THR A 1129 29.38 -15.30 59.44
N GLY A 1130 30.01 -14.18 59.84
CA GLY A 1130 31.22 -14.09 60.66
C GLY A 1130 31.07 -12.95 61.69
N GLN A 1131 31.81 -12.98 62.79
CA GLN A 1131 31.65 -12.06 63.93
C GLN A 1131 32.61 -10.86 63.85
N ASP A 1132 32.20 -9.69 64.35
CA ASP A 1132 32.90 -9.03 65.48
C ASP A 1132 32.04 -7.93 66.17
N THR A 1133 32.62 -7.18 67.12
CA THR A 1133 31.89 -6.54 68.24
C THR A 1133 31.74 -4.99 68.24
N SER A 1134 30.74 -4.53 69.02
CA SER A 1134 30.62 -3.22 69.72
C SER A 1134 30.04 -1.98 68.98
N GLY A 1135 29.38 -1.08 69.76
CA GLY A 1135 29.37 0.37 69.44
C GLY A 1135 28.05 1.12 69.16
N ARG A 1136 27.33 1.55 70.22
CA ARG A 1136 26.56 2.83 70.37
C ARG A 1136 25.72 3.46 69.20
N GLN A 1137 24.40 3.47 69.38
CA GLN A 1137 23.52 4.65 69.62
C GLN A 1137 23.58 5.95 68.75
N PHE A 1138 22.39 6.37 68.25
CA PHE A 1138 22.04 7.67 67.59
C PHE A 1138 22.73 7.95 66.22
N THR A 1139 22.18 8.75 65.27
CA THR A 1139 21.07 9.73 65.22
C THR A 1139 20.06 9.46 64.07
N ASP A 1140 19.15 10.42 63.79
CA ASP A 1140 18.15 10.40 62.71
C ASP A 1140 18.69 10.23 61.27
N PRO A 1141 17.89 9.70 60.32
CA PRO A 1141 18.25 9.60 58.91
C PRO A 1141 18.03 10.91 58.14
N GLU A 1142 19.01 11.30 57.31
CA GLU A 1142 18.91 12.42 56.38
C GLU A 1142 18.00 12.12 55.17
N VAL A 1143 17.63 13.18 54.43
CA VAL A 1143 16.84 13.08 53.20
C VAL A 1143 17.69 12.49 52.07
N ILE A 1144 17.34 11.29 51.62
CA ILE A 1144 17.80 10.75 50.34
C ILE A 1144 16.66 10.91 49.33
N THR A 1145 16.83 11.85 48.38
CA THR A 1145 16.04 11.89 47.16
C THR A 1145 16.50 10.77 46.24
N ILE A 1146 15.60 9.83 45.93
CA ILE A 1146 15.78 8.90 44.82
C ILE A 1146 15.17 9.56 43.58
N ASP A 1147 15.99 9.74 42.54
CA ASP A 1147 15.50 10.20 41.24
C ASP A 1147 14.80 9.02 40.52
N ASP A 1148 13.47 9.07 40.45
CA ASP A 1148 12.65 8.13 39.68
C ASP A 1148 12.80 8.39 38.16
N ASP A 1149 13.94 7.97 37.59
CA ASP A 1149 14.17 7.92 36.14
C ASP A 1149 13.37 6.76 35.50
N GLU A 1150 12.02 6.84 35.56
CA GLU A 1150 11.15 6.01 34.71
C GLU A 1150 11.42 6.36 33.24
N GLU A 1151 12.03 5.43 32.49
CA GLU A 1151 12.23 5.55 31.03
C GLU A 1151 10.88 5.62 30.29
N MET A 1152 10.29 6.81 30.22
CA MET A 1152 9.12 7.05 29.39
C MET A 1152 9.48 6.92 27.91
N GLU A 1153 8.88 5.94 27.25
CA GLU A 1153 8.84 5.81 25.79
C GLU A 1153 8.44 7.15 25.15
N ASP A 1154 9.35 7.75 24.37
CA ASP A 1154 9.13 9.04 23.69
C ASP A 1154 8.08 8.89 22.57
N LYS A 1155 6.80 9.01 22.96
CA LYS A 1155 5.59 8.89 22.11
C LYS A 1155 5.37 10.10 21.23
N GLU A 1156 6.29 10.28 20.29
CA GLU A 1156 6.40 11.41 19.37
C GLU A 1156 5.43 11.27 18.17
N ASN A 1157 4.99 12.41 17.62
CA ASN A 1157 3.97 12.52 16.55
C ASN A 1157 2.56 11.97 16.87
N LEU A 1158 2.33 11.39 18.06
CA LEU A 1158 1.02 10.86 18.43
C LEU A 1158 0.09 11.95 19.00
N PRO A 1159 -1.23 11.84 18.79
CA PRO A 1159 -2.22 12.63 19.53
C PRO A 1159 -2.24 12.15 20.98
N MET A 1160 -1.81 13.01 21.90
CA MET A 1160 -1.76 12.68 23.33
C MET A 1160 -3.16 12.44 23.92
N PRO A 1161 -3.43 11.31 24.59
CA PRO A 1161 -4.47 11.28 25.61
C PRO A 1161 -4.12 12.31 26.69
N GLN A 1162 -5.11 13.04 27.20
CA GLN A 1162 -4.92 14.31 27.91
C GLN A 1162 -3.87 14.24 29.04
N ARG A 1163 -2.75 14.96 28.87
CA ARG A 1163 -1.76 15.17 29.94
C ARG A 1163 -2.42 15.97 31.07
N HIS A 1164 -2.31 15.47 32.30
CA HIS A 1164 -3.15 15.92 33.40
C HIS A 1164 -2.75 17.31 33.92
N VAL A 1165 -3.73 18.13 34.29
CA VAL A 1165 -3.50 19.39 34.99
C VAL A 1165 -3.11 19.09 36.43
N ARG A 1166 -1.80 19.12 36.74
CA ARG A 1166 -1.33 19.18 38.13
C ARG A 1166 -1.76 20.52 38.72
N ARG A 1167 -2.79 20.49 39.59
CA ARG A 1167 -3.22 21.64 40.38
C ARG A 1167 -2.06 22.02 41.31
N ARG A 1168 -1.58 23.28 41.28
CA ARG A 1168 -0.60 23.76 42.27
C ARG A 1168 -1.23 23.66 43.66
N VAL A 1169 -0.61 22.88 44.55
CA VAL A 1169 -0.79 23.05 45.99
C VAL A 1169 0.07 24.24 46.39
N LEU A 1170 -0.58 25.33 46.80
CA LEU A 1170 0.09 26.42 47.52
C LEU A 1170 0.20 26.00 48.98
N GLY A 1171 1.40 26.14 49.56
CA GLY A 1171 1.66 25.71 50.93
C GLY A 1171 0.95 26.60 51.96
N GLU A 1172 0.40 25.99 52.99
CA GLU A 1172 -0.25 26.69 54.10
C GLU A 1172 0.76 27.44 54.97
N ARG A 1173 0.39 28.64 55.44
CA ARG A 1173 0.96 29.27 56.63
C ARG A 1173 -0.11 29.31 57.71
N LYS A 1174 0.29 29.05 58.96
CA LYS A 1174 -0.62 28.91 60.11
C LYS A 1174 -1.13 30.24 60.67
N ALA A 1175 -2.28 30.12 61.36
CA ALA A 1175 -2.77 30.94 62.48
C ALA A 1175 -3.44 32.29 62.12
N PRO A 1176 -4.24 32.87 63.05
CA PRO A 1176 -5.44 32.22 63.61
C PRO A 1176 -6.65 33.19 63.78
N GLY A 1177 -7.88 32.67 63.87
CA GLY A 1177 -9.02 33.45 64.38
C GLY A 1177 -10.40 32.96 63.94
N GLU A 1178 -11.38 33.19 64.83
CA GLU A 1178 -12.84 33.41 64.64
C GLU A 1178 -13.62 32.47 63.67
N VAL A 1179 -14.50 31.54 64.10
CA VAL A 1179 -15.74 31.60 64.93
C VAL A 1179 -17.04 31.76 64.10
N ILE A 1180 -17.96 30.79 64.27
CA ILE A 1180 -19.44 30.77 64.03
C ILE A 1180 -20.05 30.31 62.67
N ASP A 1181 -21.13 29.49 62.82
CA ASP A 1181 -22.27 29.04 61.99
C ASP A 1181 -22.11 28.53 60.53
N ILE A 1182 -22.52 27.29 60.18
CA ILE A 1182 -23.88 26.66 60.10
C ILE A 1182 -24.69 27.13 58.87
N SER A 1183 -25.32 26.14 58.19
CA SER A 1183 -26.20 26.23 57.01
C SER A 1183 -25.48 26.43 55.65
N ASP A 1184 -25.91 25.86 54.51
CA ASP A 1184 -27.06 24.99 54.20
C ASP A 1184 -26.74 23.93 53.11
N SER A 1185 -27.71 23.06 52.85
CA SER A 1185 -27.81 21.95 51.85
C SER A 1185 -27.02 22.02 50.53
N ASP A 1186 -26.35 20.91 50.17
CA ASP A 1186 -26.77 19.99 49.08
C ASP A 1186 -25.97 18.66 49.07
#